data_AF-A0A933K143-F1
#
_entry.id   AF-A0A933K143-F1
#
_cell.length_a   1.000
_cell.length_b   1.000
_cell.length_c   1.000
_cell.angle_alpha   90.00
_cell.angle_beta   90.00
_cell.angle_gamma   90.00
#
_symmetry.space_group_name_H-M   'P 1'
#
loop_
_entity.id
_entity.type
_entity.pdbx_description
1 polymer ?
#
loop_
_entity_poly.entity_id
_entity_poly.type
_entity_poly.pdbx_seq_one_letter_code
_entity_poly.pdbx_strand_id
1 'polypeptide(L)'
;LALGLAGATASSVIGAMQSTGWAVDWLPQVAVPASTFGNKNMAAEYLILWVPLGLFLSLTGGSLLLRAAASVATGITFAYVFISGTRAVYLAAVASMPVLVGLVVVIHWLWPSRDDDADAGPDKRARAKGSPAGSTGAVPGGAAHPRALVLRAVTMVLLAVASWIVLAVVIAVCGHNVPPGQRKDPMTPANAAMSVASYSTSWRLIVWANTLAMARDHILRGVGLGNWRYVYPRYHRKVAVDTDFNSRVQADTPHNDYLQHLSETGLIGAAGHLLFVLVLAHTFLLGLSSTRPARHRLWTAVVLAATIAYAVDMVFSFPNSKAAPTFVLFLMLGAMEGIGTRQSAVTLVGPAAVYVTSAACTMLLMVVGSTQACWAIGDIRFKEGLNLYNAGRVLEAYELLKVAHRFRPFDPALGVFFGGICQETGHPEEALQVNEKARRQHPNFTNVLNQLGNLYWRTGRRDLAEQSYREVLSIHPEFEEALRNLASLCIERSRFTEARELLEKLVTREPNEPQHQLDLGEVYRALKKRERSREVLTEIIRKWPDNGRAYLALAHLSREERKLAQAEQLYRQALQIQPNLMPAHLYLGTLLADMGRKADAKQELLAALKIEPKSKLVAKELEKLETVKPGGPRIVDAPEAALREELSRDPKSPQLHLALANLYLGQRRFDLARGELEAVVKLDRKNVESWAKLGKVHAEQGRADEAMRVFRSALEVDPGNTIILNELGLIHQKKGDDKRALQLFEQAASAPAVPPEVWFNLGAQLSRAGRTREAVTALRNFLGTWKGDPQFRRQAEAEIIRLEAQSGSPEPGTSA
;
A
#
# COMPACT_ATOMS: atom_id res chain seq x y z
N LEU A 1 -18.10 -25.95 -22.14
CA LEU A 1 -18.86 -25.08 -23.07
C LEU A 1 -20.30 -24.84 -22.62
N ALA A 2 -21.16 -25.87 -22.52
CA ALA A 2 -22.56 -25.70 -22.08
C ALA A 2 -22.70 -25.03 -20.69
N LEU A 3 -21.88 -25.44 -19.71
CA LEU A 3 -21.82 -24.79 -18.39
C LEU A 3 -21.36 -23.32 -18.46
N GLY A 4 -20.45 -22.99 -19.38
CA GLY A 4 -19.97 -21.62 -19.58
C GLY A 4 -21.05 -20.72 -20.19
N LEU A 5 -21.77 -21.23 -21.20
CA LEU A 5 -22.92 -20.55 -21.79
C LEU A 5 -24.04 -20.35 -20.76
N ALA A 6 -24.34 -21.38 -19.96
CA ALA A 6 -25.30 -21.26 -18.86
C ALA A 6 -24.89 -20.21 -17.82
N GLY A 7 -23.60 -20.16 -17.46
CA GLY A 7 -23.04 -19.13 -16.58
C GLY A 7 -23.14 -17.72 -17.16
N ALA A 8 -22.86 -17.55 -18.46
CA ALA A 8 -23.03 -16.28 -19.16
C ALA A 8 -24.50 -15.84 -19.21
N THR A 9 -25.43 -16.76 -19.45
CA THR A 9 -26.87 -16.48 -19.41
C THR A 9 -27.34 -16.08 -18.01
N ALA A 10 -26.96 -16.84 -16.97
CA ALA A 10 -27.28 -16.49 -15.59
C ALA A 10 -26.75 -15.10 -15.23
N SER A 11 -25.51 -14.81 -15.61
CA SER A 11 -24.89 -13.49 -15.44
C SER A 11 -25.63 -12.38 -16.18
N SER A 12 -26.07 -12.64 -17.42
CA SER A 12 -26.84 -11.68 -18.23
C SER A 12 -28.20 -11.37 -17.61
N VAL A 13 -28.87 -12.38 -17.04
CA VAL A 13 -30.15 -12.21 -16.33
C VAL A 13 -29.96 -11.35 -15.08
N ILE A 14 -28.97 -11.70 -14.25
CA ILE A 14 -28.65 -10.95 -13.02
C ILE A 14 -28.30 -9.49 -13.38
N GLY A 15 -27.46 -9.28 -14.38
CA GLY A 15 -27.10 -7.94 -14.85
C GLY A 15 -28.30 -7.15 -15.36
N ALA A 16 -29.20 -7.78 -16.14
CA ALA A 16 -30.40 -7.13 -16.64
C ALA A 16 -31.29 -6.66 -15.48
N MET A 17 -31.55 -7.53 -14.50
CA MET A 17 -32.31 -7.21 -13.29
C MET A 17 -31.69 -6.03 -12.51
N GLN A 18 -30.37 -6.05 -12.32
CA GLN A 18 -29.66 -4.95 -11.65
C GLN A 18 -29.76 -3.64 -12.43
N SER A 19 -29.66 -3.69 -13.77
CA SER A 19 -29.74 -2.49 -14.62
C SER A 19 -31.13 -1.83 -14.61
N THR A 20 -32.18 -2.60 -14.30
CA THR A 20 -33.55 -2.14 -14.14
C THR A 20 -33.92 -1.80 -12.69
N GLY A 21 -32.93 -1.71 -11.80
CA GLY A 21 -33.12 -1.28 -10.40
C GLY A 21 -33.59 -2.36 -9.44
N TRP A 22 -33.55 -3.65 -9.81
CA TRP A 22 -33.86 -4.74 -8.89
C TRP A 22 -32.61 -5.11 -8.07
N ALA A 23 -32.72 -5.04 -6.75
CA ALA A 23 -31.66 -5.45 -5.82
C ALA A 23 -31.70 -6.98 -5.60
N VAL A 24 -30.52 -7.61 -5.58
CA VAL A 24 -30.36 -9.06 -5.31
C VAL A 24 -29.64 -9.21 -3.98
N ASP A 25 -30.39 -9.01 -2.89
CA ASP A 25 -29.84 -8.81 -1.54
C ASP A 25 -29.21 -10.08 -0.92
N TRP A 26 -29.56 -11.26 -1.42
CA TRP A 26 -29.06 -12.55 -0.92
C TRP A 26 -27.75 -12.99 -1.59
N LEU A 27 -27.26 -12.25 -2.60
CA LEU A 27 -25.99 -12.52 -3.24
C LEU A 27 -24.90 -11.66 -2.58
N PRO A 28 -23.93 -12.23 -1.82
CA PRO A 28 -22.93 -11.45 -1.13
C PRO A 28 -22.07 -10.65 -2.13
N GLN A 29 -22.16 -9.32 -2.06
CA GLN A 29 -21.39 -8.39 -2.88
C GLN A 29 -20.15 -7.92 -2.11
N VAL A 30 -18.97 -8.35 -2.55
CA VAL A 30 -17.68 -8.07 -1.89
C VAL A 30 -17.17 -6.64 -2.16
N ALA A 31 -17.76 -5.94 -3.12
CA ALA A 31 -17.50 -4.55 -3.44
C ALA A 31 -18.76 -3.87 -4.03
N VAL A 32 -18.78 -2.53 -4.05
CA VAL A 32 -19.81 -1.67 -4.65
C VAL A 32 -20.17 -2.20 -6.06
N PRO A 33 -21.42 -2.07 -6.57
CA PRO A 33 -21.90 -2.72 -7.81
C PRO A 33 -20.99 -2.62 -9.06
N ALA A 34 -19.99 -1.76 -9.07
CA ALA A 34 -19.04 -1.54 -10.15
C ALA A 34 -18.08 -2.70 -10.50
N SER A 35 -17.86 -3.72 -9.67
CA SER A 35 -16.71 -4.64 -9.86
C SER A 35 -16.99 -6.01 -10.52
N THR A 36 -18.24 -6.39 -10.78
CA THR A 36 -18.53 -7.63 -11.53
C THR A 36 -19.54 -7.48 -12.66
N PHE A 37 -20.64 -6.71 -12.48
CA PHE A 37 -21.66 -6.48 -13.54
C PHE A 37 -22.29 -5.07 -13.57
N GLY A 38 -22.08 -4.22 -12.57
CA GLY A 38 -22.57 -2.83 -12.61
C GLY A 38 -21.70 -1.87 -13.42
N ASN A 39 -20.44 -2.24 -13.72
CA ASN A 39 -19.71 -1.59 -14.80
C ASN A 39 -20.15 -2.20 -16.13
N LYS A 40 -21.04 -1.49 -16.82
CA LYS A 40 -21.68 -1.92 -18.06
C LYS A 40 -20.67 -2.27 -19.17
N ASN A 41 -19.48 -1.65 -19.16
CA ASN A 41 -18.41 -1.93 -20.12
C ASN A 41 -17.76 -3.30 -19.83
N MET A 42 -17.36 -3.58 -18.58
CA MET A 42 -16.75 -4.87 -18.21
C MET A 42 -17.70 -6.06 -18.41
N ALA A 43 -18.98 -5.86 -18.04
CA ALA A 43 -19.99 -6.90 -18.20
C ALA A 43 -20.15 -7.28 -19.68
N ALA A 44 -20.14 -6.27 -20.56
CA ALA A 44 -20.29 -6.49 -21.98
C ALA A 44 -19.02 -7.05 -22.64
N GLU A 45 -17.81 -6.66 -22.20
CA GLU A 45 -16.54 -7.30 -22.60
C GLU A 45 -16.55 -8.81 -22.34
N TYR A 46 -17.04 -9.23 -21.17
CA TYR A 46 -17.15 -10.65 -20.82
C TYR A 46 -18.18 -11.36 -21.68
N LEU A 47 -19.35 -10.74 -21.89
CA LEU A 47 -20.50 -11.39 -22.51
C LEU A 47 -20.42 -11.44 -24.04
N ILE A 48 -19.76 -10.47 -24.68
CA ILE A 48 -19.56 -10.47 -26.13
C ILE A 48 -18.70 -11.65 -26.59
N LEU A 49 -17.82 -12.18 -25.72
CA LEU A 49 -17.03 -13.39 -25.97
C LEU A 49 -17.88 -14.67 -26.01
N TRP A 50 -19.04 -14.70 -25.32
CA TRP A 50 -19.92 -15.88 -25.26
C TRP A 50 -20.94 -15.94 -26.40
N VAL A 51 -21.29 -14.81 -27.01
CA VAL A 51 -22.27 -14.75 -28.11
C VAL A 51 -21.89 -15.65 -29.29
N PRO A 52 -20.64 -15.65 -29.79
CA PRO A 52 -20.25 -16.53 -30.90
C PRO A 52 -20.35 -18.02 -30.56
N LEU A 53 -20.00 -18.43 -29.33
CA LEU A 53 -20.13 -19.83 -28.89
C LEU A 53 -21.61 -20.25 -28.80
N GLY A 54 -22.48 -19.40 -28.28
CA GLY A 54 -23.91 -19.67 -28.20
C GLY A 54 -24.54 -19.87 -29.59
N LEU A 55 -24.14 -19.04 -30.57
CA LEU A 55 -24.52 -19.20 -31.98
C LEU A 55 -23.98 -20.51 -32.56
N PHE A 56 -22.72 -20.87 -32.29
CA PHE A 56 -22.15 -22.14 -32.74
C PHE A 56 -22.93 -23.36 -32.22
N LEU A 57 -23.23 -23.41 -30.93
CA LEU A 57 -23.98 -24.50 -30.31
C LEU A 57 -25.43 -24.55 -30.80
N SER A 58 -26.02 -23.40 -31.11
CA SER A 58 -27.35 -23.30 -31.74
C SER A 58 -27.39 -23.94 -33.13
N LEU A 59 -26.30 -23.83 -33.89
CA LEU A 59 -26.20 -24.35 -35.26
C LEU A 59 -25.75 -25.81 -35.32
N THR A 60 -24.88 -26.23 -34.41
CA THR A 60 -24.16 -27.52 -34.47
C THR A 60 -24.54 -28.51 -33.36
N GLY A 61 -25.35 -28.10 -32.39
CA GLY A 61 -25.73 -28.94 -31.26
C GLY A 61 -26.36 -30.27 -31.69
N GLY A 62 -25.92 -31.36 -31.05
CA GLY A 62 -26.33 -32.72 -31.40
C GLY A 62 -27.80 -33.06 -31.12
N SER A 63 -28.48 -32.30 -30.25
CA SER A 63 -29.91 -32.46 -29.95
C SER A 63 -30.70 -31.17 -30.21
N LEU A 64 -31.99 -31.31 -30.53
CA LEU A 64 -32.88 -30.16 -30.71
C LEU A 64 -32.97 -29.31 -29.43
N LEU A 65 -33.03 -29.97 -28.27
CA LEU A 65 -33.08 -29.32 -26.97
C LEU A 65 -31.83 -28.47 -26.71
N LEU A 66 -30.64 -28.99 -27.01
CA LEU A 66 -29.38 -28.25 -26.83
C LEU A 66 -29.31 -27.03 -27.76
N ARG A 67 -29.76 -27.17 -29.01
CA ARG A 67 -29.81 -26.06 -29.96
C ARG A 67 -30.77 -24.97 -29.49
N ALA A 68 -32.00 -25.35 -29.11
CA ALA A 68 -32.99 -24.41 -28.60
C ALA A 68 -32.51 -23.68 -27.32
N ALA A 69 -31.95 -24.44 -26.36
CA ALA A 69 -31.41 -23.87 -25.13
C ALA A 69 -30.24 -22.91 -25.41
N ALA A 70 -29.32 -23.27 -26.30
CA ALA A 70 -28.21 -22.41 -26.68
C ALA A 70 -28.69 -21.12 -27.37
N SER A 71 -29.75 -21.18 -28.18
CA SER A 71 -30.27 -19.99 -28.85
C SER A 71 -30.97 -19.03 -27.90
N VAL A 72 -31.77 -19.55 -26.97
CA VAL A 72 -32.39 -18.74 -25.90
C VAL A 72 -31.31 -18.08 -25.05
N ALA A 73 -30.32 -18.85 -24.62
CA ALA A 73 -29.16 -18.37 -23.86
C ALA A 73 -28.43 -17.22 -24.58
N THR A 74 -28.18 -17.39 -25.88
CA THR A 74 -27.52 -16.38 -26.73
C THR A 74 -28.37 -15.11 -26.84
N GLY A 75 -29.68 -15.24 -27.06
CA GLY A 75 -30.60 -14.11 -27.18
C GLY A 75 -30.66 -13.27 -25.90
N ILE A 76 -30.68 -13.91 -24.73
CA ILE A 76 -30.63 -13.24 -23.42
C ILE A 76 -29.32 -12.47 -23.25
N THR A 77 -28.18 -13.09 -23.59
CA THR A 77 -26.88 -12.41 -23.53
C THR A 77 -26.82 -11.22 -24.47
N PHE A 78 -27.34 -11.36 -25.70
CA PHE A 78 -27.40 -10.28 -26.67
C PHE A 78 -28.30 -9.14 -26.19
N ALA A 79 -29.47 -9.43 -25.64
CA ALA A 79 -30.38 -8.43 -25.10
C ALA A 79 -29.73 -7.61 -23.98
N TYR A 80 -29.07 -8.26 -23.03
CA TYR A 80 -28.36 -7.56 -21.95
C TYR A 80 -27.23 -6.66 -22.47
N VAL A 81 -26.43 -7.14 -23.42
CA VAL A 81 -25.36 -6.37 -24.08
C VAL A 81 -25.92 -5.08 -24.69
N PHE A 82 -27.11 -5.11 -25.29
CA PHE A 82 -27.79 -3.91 -25.81
C PHE A 82 -28.40 -3.03 -24.72
N ILE A 83 -29.05 -3.62 -23.70
CA ILE A 83 -29.63 -2.88 -22.56
C ILE A 83 -28.54 -2.14 -21.77
N SER A 84 -27.30 -2.63 -21.80
CA SER A 84 -26.15 -1.96 -21.20
C SER A 84 -25.93 -0.54 -21.78
N GLY A 85 -26.31 -0.29 -23.03
CA GLY A 85 -26.25 1.05 -23.64
C GLY A 85 -24.83 1.57 -23.91
N THR A 86 -23.83 0.69 -23.97
CA THR A 86 -22.41 1.07 -24.06
C THR A 86 -21.95 1.20 -25.53
N ARG A 87 -21.28 2.31 -25.85
CA ARG A 87 -20.85 2.62 -27.24
C ARG A 87 -19.79 1.64 -27.77
N ALA A 88 -18.86 1.22 -26.92
CA ALA A 88 -17.78 0.29 -27.27
C ALA A 88 -18.33 -1.04 -27.79
N VAL A 89 -19.39 -1.50 -27.13
CA VAL A 89 -20.07 -2.76 -27.40
C VAL A 89 -20.87 -2.73 -28.69
N TYR A 90 -21.58 -1.63 -28.95
CA TYR A 90 -22.24 -1.46 -30.25
C TYR A 90 -21.23 -1.49 -31.39
N LEU A 91 -20.07 -0.85 -31.20
CA LEU A 91 -19.01 -0.84 -32.21
C LEU A 91 -18.35 -2.21 -32.38
N ALA A 92 -18.09 -2.94 -31.28
CA ALA A 92 -17.57 -4.30 -31.30
C ALA A 92 -18.55 -5.29 -31.97
N ALA A 93 -19.85 -5.15 -31.72
CA ALA A 93 -20.90 -5.91 -32.39
C ALA A 93 -20.95 -5.60 -33.89
N VAL A 94 -20.93 -4.32 -34.28
CA VAL A 94 -20.93 -3.90 -35.69
C VAL A 94 -19.67 -4.38 -36.43
N ALA A 95 -18.51 -4.37 -35.79
CA ALA A 95 -17.25 -4.80 -36.40
C ALA A 95 -17.13 -6.33 -36.55
N SER A 96 -17.67 -7.10 -35.61
CA SER A 96 -17.54 -8.56 -35.60
C SER A 96 -18.63 -9.29 -36.37
N MET A 97 -19.83 -8.70 -36.50
CA MET A 97 -20.97 -9.35 -37.18
C MET A 97 -20.76 -9.61 -38.68
N PRO A 98 -20.22 -8.69 -39.49
CA PRO A 98 -19.94 -8.95 -40.91
C PRO A 98 -18.92 -10.07 -41.11
N VAL A 99 -17.93 -10.16 -40.20
CA VAL A 99 -16.89 -11.20 -40.22
C VAL A 99 -17.49 -12.55 -39.88
N LEU A 100 -18.33 -12.62 -38.84
CA LEU A 100 -19.03 -13.84 -38.44
C LEU A 100 -19.98 -14.32 -39.53
N VAL A 101 -20.84 -13.44 -40.05
CA VAL A 101 -21.81 -13.76 -41.12
C VAL A 101 -21.08 -14.15 -42.41
N GLY A 102 -20.07 -13.38 -42.81
CA GLY A 102 -19.25 -13.66 -44.00
C GLY A 102 -18.53 -15.01 -43.90
N LEU A 103 -17.90 -15.32 -42.77
CA LEU A 103 -17.22 -16.61 -42.56
C LEU A 103 -18.18 -17.80 -42.51
N VAL A 104 -19.33 -17.65 -41.85
CA VAL A 104 -20.35 -18.71 -41.80
C VAL A 104 -20.91 -18.99 -43.20
N VAL A 105 -21.22 -17.94 -43.97
CA VAL A 105 -21.68 -18.07 -45.36
C VAL A 105 -20.58 -18.67 -46.24
N VAL A 106 -19.34 -18.21 -46.15
CA VAL A 106 -18.21 -18.74 -46.95
C VAL A 106 -17.93 -20.22 -46.62
N ILE A 107 -17.89 -20.59 -45.35
CA ILE A 107 -17.62 -21.97 -44.92
C ILE A 107 -18.76 -22.92 -45.33
N HIS A 108 -20.01 -22.44 -45.32
CA HIS A 108 -21.17 -23.26 -45.65
C HIS A 108 -21.50 -23.31 -47.15
N TRP A 109 -21.15 -22.26 -47.90
CA TRP A 109 -21.56 -22.10 -49.30
C TRP A 109 -20.40 -22.29 -50.30
N LEU A 110 -19.20 -21.83 -49.97
CA LEU A 110 -18.02 -21.98 -50.85
C LEU A 110 -17.20 -23.25 -50.56
N TRP A 111 -17.49 -23.94 -49.46
CA TRP A 111 -16.66 -25.07 -49.03
C TRP A 111 -17.45 -26.30 -48.57
N PRO A 112 -18.14 -26.98 -49.51
CA PRO A 112 -18.97 -28.15 -49.21
C PRO A 112 -18.18 -29.18 -48.40
N SER A 113 -18.78 -29.69 -47.33
CA SER A 113 -18.24 -30.80 -46.56
C SER A 113 -18.02 -32.00 -47.47
N ARG A 114 -16.77 -32.40 -47.70
CA ARG A 114 -16.44 -33.75 -48.19
C ARG A 114 -16.86 -34.86 -47.21
N ASP A 115 -17.33 -34.49 -46.02
CA ASP A 115 -17.79 -35.42 -44.98
C ASP A 115 -19.20 -36.00 -45.24
N ASP A 116 -19.95 -35.52 -46.23
CA ASP A 116 -21.25 -36.14 -46.57
C ASP A 116 -21.08 -37.57 -47.12
N ASP A 117 -19.86 -37.99 -47.47
CA ASP A 117 -19.52 -39.36 -47.87
C ASP A 117 -19.04 -40.27 -46.71
N ALA A 118 -18.77 -39.72 -45.52
CA ALA A 118 -18.14 -40.46 -44.41
C ALA A 118 -19.13 -41.14 -43.44
N ASP A 119 -20.42 -40.77 -43.48
CA ASP A 119 -21.52 -41.43 -42.73
C ASP A 119 -22.17 -42.58 -43.52
N ALA A 120 -21.53 -43.07 -44.58
CA ALA A 120 -21.86 -44.36 -45.16
C ALA A 120 -21.49 -45.48 -44.19
N GLY A 121 -22.46 -45.93 -43.39
CA GLY A 121 -22.32 -47.05 -42.47
C GLY A 121 -21.75 -48.33 -43.12
N PRO A 122 -21.29 -49.30 -42.31
CA PRO A 122 -20.52 -50.46 -42.75
C PRO A 122 -21.18 -51.32 -43.84
N ASP A 123 -22.48 -51.19 -44.07
CA ASP A 123 -23.23 -51.90 -45.11
C ASP A 123 -22.86 -51.53 -46.55
N LYS A 124 -22.27 -50.36 -46.81
CA LYS A 124 -21.82 -50.00 -48.18
C LYS A 124 -20.48 -50.62 -48.58
N ARG A 125 -19.68 -51.13 -47.63
CA ARG A 125 -18.43 -51.86 -47.93
C ARG A 125 -18.66 -53.36 -48.20
N ALA A 126 -19.77 -53.93 -47.76
CA ALA A 126 -20.08 -55.34 -47.96
C ALA A 126 -20.67 -55.66 -49.35
N ARG A 127 -21.33 -54.69 -50.01
CA ARG A 127 -21.94 -54.90 -51.34
C ARG A 127 -20.98 -54.77 -52.54
N ALA A 128 -19.70 -54.47 -52.32
CA ALA A 128 -18.71 -54.30 -53.39
C ALA A 128 -17.79 -55.52 -53.60
N LYS A 129 -18.02 -56.65 -52.91
CA LYS A 129 -17.28 -57.90 -53.12
C LYS A 129 -18.26 -59.07 -53.30
N GLY A 130 -18.82 -59.22 -54.51
CA GLY A 130 -19.66 -60.37 -54.85
C GLY A 130 -20.39 -60.27 -56.19
N SER A 131 -19.66 -60.60 -57.27
CA SER A 131 -20.16 -61.07 -58.58
C SER A 131 -20.87 -60.11 -59.57
N PRO A 132 -20.85 -60.44 -60.88
CA PRO A 132 -20.80 -59.47 -61.98
C PRO A 132 -22.09 -59.34 -62.81
N ALA A 133 -22.10 -58.29 -63.64
CA ALA A 133 -22.94 -58.04 -64.81
C ALA A 133 -24.43 -57.70 -64.60
N GLY A 134 -24.83 -56.56 -65.19
CA GLY A 134 -26.20 -56.37 -65.68
C GLY A 134 -26.92 -55.11 -65.20
N SER A 135 -27.30 -54.28 -66.17
CA SER A 135 -28.36 -53.25 -66.13
C SER A 135 -28.08 -51.89 -65.46
N THR A 136 -27.82 -50.92 -66.34
CA THR A 136 -28.41 -49.58 -66.39
C THR A 136 -29.53 -49.30 -65.38
N GLY A 137 -29.27 -48.37 -64.47
CA GLY A 137 -30.27 -47.78 -63.59
C GLY A 137 -29.68 -46.57 -62.87
N ALA A 138 -29.92 -45.38 -63.40
CA ALA A 138 -29.57 -44.13 -62.75
C ALA A 138 -30.24 -44.04 -61.36
N VAL A 139 -29.47 -43.75 -60.32
CA VAL A 139 -29.98 -43.34 -59.00
C VAL A 139 -29.23 -42.07 -58.59
N PRO A 140 -29.94 -41.00 -58.19
CA PRO A 140 -29.40 -39.65 -58.13
C PRO A 140 -28.44 -39.48 -56.95
N GLY A 141 -27.42 -38.63 -57.19
CA GLY A 141 -26.52 -38.15 -56.15
C GLY A 141 -27.29 -37.51 -55.00
N GLY A 142 -26.99 -37.96 -53.79
CA GLY A 142 -27.48 -37.36 -52.55
C GLY A 142 -26.85 -35.99 -52.35
N ALA A 143 -27.36 -34.98 -53.05
CA ALA A 143 -27.27 -33.60 -52.59
C ALA A 143 -28.01 -33.51 -51.26
N ALA A 144 -27.40 -32.90 -50.24
CA ALA A 144 -28.09 -32.53 -49.02
C ALA A 144 -29.43 -31.89 -49.38
N HIS A 145 -30.53 -32.53 -48.95
CA HIS A 145 -31.87 -32.16 -49.39
C HIS A 145 -32.11 -30.66 -49.13
N PRO A 146 -32.57 -29.86 -50.13
CA PRO A 146 -32.85 -28.44 -49.95
C PRO A 146 -33.82 -28.18 -48.79
N ARG A 147 -34.63 -29.17 -48.39
CA ARG A 147 -35.51 -29.13 -47.22
C ARG A 147 -34.76 -29.03 -45.89
N ALA A 148 -33.62 -29.69 -45.70
CA ALA A 148 -32.82 -29.56 -44.48
C ALA A 148 -32.09 -28.21 -44.41
N LEU A 149 -31.70 -27.68 -45.58
CA LEU A 149 -31.11 -26.35 -45.74
C LEU A 149 -32.14 -25.24 -45.46
N VAL A 150 -33.34 -25.37 -46.03
CA VAL A 150 -34.50 -24.50 -45.78
C VAL A 150 -34.92 -24.59 -44.32
N LEU A 151 -34.96 -25.79 -43.72
CA LEU A 151 -35.31 -25.95 -42.31
C LEU A 151 -34.26 -25.28 -41.41
N ARG A 152 -32.96 -25.39 -41.71
CA ARG A 152 -31.90 -24.68 -40.97
C ARG A 152 -31.95 -23.17 -41.16
N ALA A 153 -32.21 -22.67 -42.38
CA ALA A 153 -32.39 -21.25 -42.65
C ALA A 153 -33.64 -20.68 -41.96
N VAL A 154 -34.76 -21.40 -42.01
CA VAL A 154 -36.00 -21.08 -41.29
C VAL A 154 -35.77 -21.12 -39.78
N THR A 155 -35.01 -22.09 -39.27
CA THR A 155 -34.63 -22.13 -37.84
C THR A 155 -33.77 -20.93 -37.47
N MET A 156 -32.80 -20.52 -38.31
CA MET A 156 -32.00 -19.31 -38.07
C MET A 156 -32.85 -18.03 -38.09
N VAL A 157 -33.79 -17.91 -39.03
CA VAL A 157 -34.71 -16.77 -39.11
C VAL A 157 -35.65 -16.74 -37.89
N LEU A 158 -36.20 -17.90 -37.49
CA LEU A 158 -37.07 -18.00 -36.31
C LEU A 158 -36.31 -17.71 -35.01
N LEU A 159 -35.06 -18.13 -34.89
CA LEU A 159 -34.21 -17.85 -33.73
C LEU A 159 -33.78 -16.37 -33.68
N ALA A 160 -33.48 -15.77 -34.83
CA ALA A 160 -33.24 -14.34 -34.94
C ALA A 160 -34.50 -13.56 -34.55
N VAL A 161 -35.66 -13.90 -35.11
CA VAL A 161 -36.96 -13.28 -34.79
C VAL A 161 -37.31 -13.46 -33.31
N ALA A 162 -37.11 -14.64 -32.72
CA ALA A 162 -37.33 -14.87 -31.29
C ALA A 162 -36.40 -14.00 -30.41
N SER A 163 -35.12 -13.86 -30.80
CA SER A 163 -34.18 -12.98 -30.10
C SER A 163 -34.57 -11.50 -30.21
N TRP A 164 -35.10 -11.08 -31.36
CA TRP A 164 -35.64 -9.74 -31.60
C TRP A 164 -36.96 -9.49 -30.85
N ILE A 165 -37.82 -10.50 -30.70
CA ILE A 165 -39.04 -10.42 -29.88
C ILE A 165 -38.67 -10.29 -28.41
N VAL A 166 -37.70 -11.06 -27.91
CA VAL A 166 -37.19 -10.90 -26.55
C VAL A 166 -36.61 -9.50 -26.35
N LEU A 167 -35.82 -8.99 -27.30
CA LEU A 167 -35.29 -7.62 -27.26
C LEU A 167 -36.42 -6.57 -27.25
N ALA A 168 -37.45 -6.73 -28.08
CA ALA A 168 -38.59 -5.81 -28.14
C ALA A 168 -39.44 -5.84 -26.85
N VAL A 169 -39.67 -7.03 -26.28
CA VAL A 169 -40.35 -7.19 -24.98
C VAL A 169 -39.53 -6.55 -23.87
N VAL A 170 -38.21 -6.70 -23.87
CA VAL A 170 -37.36 -6.10 -22.84
C VAL A 170 -37.26 -4.58 -23.00
N ILE A 171 -37.20 -4.05 -24.23
CA ILE A 171 -37.30 -2.60 -24.49
C ILE A 171 -38.66 -2.06 -24.03
N ALA A 172 -39.75 -2.80 -24.24
CA ALA A 172 -41.08 -2.40 -23.78
C ALA A 172 -41.23 -2.46 -22.24
N VAL A 173 -40.62 -3.46 -21.59
CA VAL A 173 -40.65 -3.64 -20.13
C VAL A 173 -39.70 -2.67 -19.41
N CYS A 174 -38.54 -2.35 -19.99
CA CYS A 174 -37.54 -1.43 -19.42
C CYS A 174 -37.74 0.02 -19.86
N GLY A 175 -38.55 0.26 -20.89
CA GLY A 175 -38.86 1.59 -21.44
C GLY A 175 -39.85 2.39 -20.60
N HIS A 176 -40.29 1.88 -19.45
CA HIS A 176 -41.09 2.62 -18.48
C HIS A 176 -40.33 2.73 -17.14
N ASN A 177 -40.06 3.98 -16.76
CA ASN A 177 -39.62 4.51 -15.46
C ASN A 177 -38.11 4.64 -15.19
N VAL A 178 -37.56 5.79 -15.58
CA VAL A 178 -36.86 6.66 -14.60
C VAL A 178 -37.45 8.07 -14.72
N PRO A 179 -38.22 8.56 -13.74
CA PRO A 179 -38.74 9.92 -13.78
C PRO A 179 -37.59 10.92 -13.63
N PRO A 180 -37.55 12.02 -14.43
CA PRO A 180 -36.55 13.06 -14.27
C PRO A 180 -36.88 13.87 -13.02
N GLY A 181 -36.21 13.60 -11.89
CA GLY A 181 -36.45 14.41 -10.68
C GLY A 181 -36.03 13.90 -9.30
N GLN A 182 -35.29 12.79 -9.14
CA GLN A 182 -34.82 12.41 -7.80
C GLN A 182 -33.47 13.06 -7.46
N ARG A 183 -33.61 14.22 -6.81
CA ARG A 183 -32.76 14.87 -5.79
C ARG A 183 -31.25 14.62 -5.84
N LYS A 184 -30.54 15.71 -6.18
CA LYS A 184 -29.19 16.03 -5.72
C LYS A 184 -29.12 15.92 -4.19
N ASP A 185 -28.62 14.81 -3.68
CA ASP A 185 -27.98 14.83 -2.35
C ASP A 185 -26.68 15.65 -2.44
N PRO A 186 -26.31 16.41 -1.40
CA PRO A 186 -25.02 17.06 -1.35
C PRO A 186 -23.93 15.99 -1.47
N MET A 187 -23.05 16.17 -2.46
CA MET A 187 -21.93 15.28 -2.81
C MET A 187 -21.23 14.72 -1.56
N THR A 188 -21.43 13.43 -1.30
CA THR A 188 -20.45 12.65 -0.54
C THR A 188 -19.35 12.18 -1.50
N PRO A 189 -18.10 11.99 -1.04
CA PRO A 189 -16.98 11.54 -1.89
C PRO A 189 -17.27 10.24 -2.64
N ALA A 190 -18.08 9.36 -2.05
CA ALA A 190 -18.52 8.10 -2.67
C ALA A 190 -19.45 8.31 -3.88
N ASN A 191 -20.29 9.36 -3.86
CA ASN A 191 -21.22 9.66 -4.95
C ASN A 191 -20.55 10.41 -6.11
N ALA A 192 -19.46 11.15 -5.85
CA ALA A 192 -18.63 11.75 -6.90
C ALA A 192 -17.92 10.70 -7.77
N ALA A 193 -17.56 9.54 -7.20
CA ALA A 193 -17.01 8.42 -7.94
C ALA A 193 -18.06 7.68 -8.81
N MET A 194 -19.35 7.78 -8.45
CA MET A 194 -20.46 7.13 -9.19
C MET A 194 -21.10 8.01 -10.26
N SER A 195 -20.97 9.35 -10.23
CA SER A 195 -21.50 10.23 -11.29
C SER A 195 -20.65 10.26 -12.57
N VAL A 196 -19.65 9.38 -12.66
CA VAL A 196 -18.66 9.30 -13.72
C VAL A 196 -19.19 8.61 -14.99
N ALA A 197 -20.52 8.56 -15.16
CA ALA A 197 -21.19 8.02 -16.34
C ALA A 197 -21.04 8.90 -17.60
N SER A 198 -20.22 9.95 -17.59
CA SER A 198 -19.90 10.74 -18.79
C SER A 198 -18.51 11.38 -18.72
N TYR A 199 -17.45 10.57 -18.82
CA TYR A 199 -16.14 11.10 -19.25
C TYR A 199 -16.29 11.74 -20.63
N SER A 200 -16.26 13.07 -20.71
CA SER A 200 -16.36 13.82 -21.97
C SER A 200 -15.24 13.40 -22.95
N THR A 201 -15.45 13.57 -24.26
CA THR A 201 -14.41 13.28 -25.26
C THR A 201 -13.12 14.05 -24.96
N SER A 202 -13.23 15.29 -24.48
CA SER A 202 -12.11 16.14 -24.06
C SER A 202 -11.29 15.51 -22.93
N TRP A 203 -11.96 14.97 -21.90
CA TRP A 203 -11.31 14.27 -20.79
C TRP A 203 -10.46 13.10 -21.29
N ARG A 204 -11.02 12.31 -22.22
CA ARG A 204 -10.33 11.14 -22.78
C ARG A 204 -9.08 11.50 -23.57
N LEU A 205 -9.15 12.58 -24.34
CA LEU A 205 -8.03 13.07 -25.14
C LEU A 205 -6.88 13.58 -24.25
N ILE A 206 -7.19 14.22 -23.12
CA ILE A 206 -6.18 14.71 -22.16
C ILE A 206 -5.35 13.54 -21.62
N VAL A 207 -6.00 12.49 -21.15
CA VAL A 207 -5.25 11.36 -20.58
C VAL A 207 -4.58 10.52 -21.65
N TRP A 208 -5.14 10.40 -22.86
CA TRP A 208 -4.41 9.80 -23.98
C TRP A 208 -3.11 10.56 -24.24
N ALA A 209 -3.17 11.88 -24.31
CA ALA A 209 -2.00 12.73 -24.52
C ALA A 209 -0.95 12.53 -23.41
N ASN A 210 -1.38 12.51 -22.15
CA ASN A 210 -0.50 12.28 -21.00
C ASN A 210 0.07 10.84 -20.96
N THR A 211 -0.72 9.83 -21.32
CA THR A 211 -0.28 8.42 -21.39
C THR A 211 0.71 8.20 -22.53
N LEU A 212 0.51 8.84 -23.69
CA LEU A 212 1.45 8.81 -24.81
C LEU A 212 2.76 9.52 -24.45
N ALA A 213 2.71 10.63 -23.71
CA ALA A 213 3.93 11.27 -23.21
C ALA A 213 4.71 10.36 -22.24
N MET A 214 4.01 9.64 -21.38
CA MET A 214 4.60 8.63 -20.50
C MET A 214 5.22 7.48 -21.30
N ALA A 215 4.50 6.94 -22.29
CA ALA A 215 5.02 5.89 -23.17
C ALA A 215 6.24 6.37 -23.97
N ARG A 216 6.26 7.61 -24.44
CA ARG A 216 7.40 8.22 -25.14
C ARG A 216 8.66 8.25 -24.26
N ASP A 217 8.53 8.70 -23.02
CA ASP A 217 9.67 8.81 -22.10
C ASP A 217 10.16 7.43 -21.60
N HIS A 218 9.31 6.40 -21.68
CA HIS A 218 9.60 5.02 -21.28
C HIS A 218 9.48 4.02 -22.45
N ILE A 219 9.89 4.42 -23.65
CA ILE A 219 9.51 3.74 -24.91
C ILE A 219 9.89 2.27 -25.00
N LEU A 220 11.02 1.83 -24.45
CA LEU A 220 11.48 0.45 -24.63
C LEU A 220 10.81 -0.55 -23.68
N ARG A 221 10.83 -0.25 -22.37
CA ARG A 221 10.38 -1.17 -21.30
C ARG A 221 9.08 -0.76 -20.63
N GLY A 222 8.56 0.43 -20.94
CA GLY A 222 7.45 1.02 -20.22
C GLY A 222 7.81 1.38 -18.78
N VAL A 223 6.79 1.74 -18.01
CA VAL A 223 6.92 2.09 -16.59
C VAL A 223 6.86 0.88 -15.65
N GLY A 224 6.57 -0.31 -16.19
CA GLY A 224 6.30 -1.54 -15.45
C GLY A 224 4.80 -1.77 -15.22
N LEU A 225 4.41 -3.04 -15.08
CA LEU A 225 3.02 -3.46 -14.86
C LEU A 225 2.47 -2.84 -13.57
N GLY A 226 1.31 -2.17 -13.67
CA GLY A 226 0.66 -1.51 -12.53
C GLY A 226 1.33 -0.22 -12.03
N ASN A 227 2.55 0.10 -12.49
CA ASN A 227 3.27 1.30 -12.03
C ASN A 227 2.73 2.61 -12.60
N TRP A 228 2.00 2.56 -13.70
CA TRP A 228 1.40 3.73 -14.34
C TRP A 228 0.57 4.57 -13.35
N ARG A 229 -0.12 3.94 -12.38
CA ARG A 229 -0.95 4.65 -11.37
C ARG A 229 -0.11 5.63 -10.54
N TYR A 230 1.15 5.29 -10.34
CA TYR A 230 2.09 6.05 -9.54
C TYR A 230 2.94 7.02 -10.35
N VAL A 231 3.18 6.69 -11.62
CA VAL A 231 3.94 7.54 -12.55
C VAL A 231 3.07 8.64 -13.16
N TYR A 232 1.78 8.38 -13.38
CA TYR A 232 0.86 9.27 -14.06
C TYR A 232 0.81 10.70 -13.47
N PRO A 233 0.87 10.92 -12.14
CA PRO A 233 0.97 12.26 -11.58
C PRO A 233 2.16 13.10 -12.08
N ARG A 234 3.22 12.49 -12.59
CA ARG A 234 4.32 13.25 -13.20
C ARG A 234 3.94 13.81 -14.57
N TYR A 235 3.05 13.11 -15.27
CA TYR A 235 2.70 13.39 -16.66
C TYR A 235 1.39 14.15 -16.81
N HIS A 236 0.50 14.14 -15.79
CA HIS A 236 -0.80 14.79 -15.86
C HIS A 236 -0.77 16.30 -16.17
N ARG A 237 0.39 16.95 -16.11
CA ARG A 237 0.57 18.38 -16.46
C ARG A 237 1.54 18.64 -17.60
N LYS A 238 2.19 17.59 -18.13
CA LYS A 238 3.19 17.77 -19.19
C LYS A 238 2.55 18.21 -20.51
N VAL A 239 1.35 17.72 -20.81
CA VAL A 239 0.71 17.92 -22.12
C VAL A 239 -0.62 18.64 -22.01
N ALA A 240 -1.50 18.22 -21.11
CA ALA A 240 -2.78 18.88 -20.88
C ALA A 240 -3.24 18.71 -19.43
N VAL A 241 -3.80 19.80 -18.87
CA VAL A 241 -4.25 19.87 -17.47
C VAL A 241 -5.74 19.53 -17.39
N ASP A 242 -6.09 18.70 -16.41
CA ASP A 242 -7.46 18.41 -16.02
C ASP A 242 -7.72 19.04 -14.64
N THR A 243 -8.79 19.81 -14.52
CA THR A 243 -9.19 20.47 -13.27
C THR A 243 -9.78 19.51 -12.25
N ASP A 244 -10.23 18.33 -12.69
CA ASP A 244 -10.85 17.32 -11.84
C ASP A 244 -9.79 16.38 -11.22
N PHE A 245 -8.58 16.31 -11.79
CA PHE A 245 -7.44 15.59 -11.21
C PHE A 245 -6.73 16.43 -10.14
N ASN A 246 -6.77 15.96 -8.90
CA ASN A 246 -6.06 16.58 -7.78
C ASN A 246 -5.45 15.52 -6.86
N SER A 247 -4.79 15.96 -5.78
CA SER A 247 -4.19 15.10 -4.75
C SER A 247 -5.15 14.03 -4.19
N ARG A 248 -6.46 14.27 -4.25
CA ARG A 248 -7.53 13.42 -3.67
C ARG A 248 -8.26 12.56 -4.71
N VAL A 249 -8.19 12.92 -6.00
CA VAL A 249 -8.88 12.23 -7.11
C VAL A 249 -7.82 11.86 -8.15
N GLN A 250 -7.46 10.58 -8.22
CA GLN A 250 -6.45 10.03 -9.14
C GLN A 250 -7.10 9.12 -10.19
N ALA A 251 -6.42 8.92 -11.31
CA ALA A 251 -6.93 8.07 -12.38
C ALA A 251 -6.78 6.61 -11.93
N ASP A 252 -7.88 5.86 -11.87
CA ASP A 252 -7.84 4.44 -11.50
C ASP A 252 -7.42 3.51 -12.65
N THR A 253 -7.49 3.97 -13.92
CA THR A 253 -6.87 3.33 -15.10
C THR A 253 -6.42 4.37 -16.16
N PRO A 254 -5.34 4.12 -16.94
CA PRO A 254 -4.98 4.90 -18.11
C PRO A 254 -5.78 4.35 -19.30
N HIS A 255 -7.07 4.68 -19.33
CA HIS A 255 -7.89 4.75 -20.53
C HIS A 255 -8.27 3.43 -21.19
N ASN A 256 -7.44 2.91 -22.10
CA ASN A 256 -7.73 1.70 -22.86
C ASN A 256 -6.56 0.72 -22.78
N ASP A 257 -6.84 -0.56 -22.95
CA ASP A 257 -5.89 -1.62 -22.63
C ASP A 257 -4.62 -1.54 -23.48
N TYR A 258 -4.69 -0.99 -24.70
CA TYR A 258 -3.54 -0.86 -25.60
C TYR A 258 -2.58 0.26 -25.20
N LEU A 259 -3.07 1.48 -24.95
CA LEU A 259 -2.22 2.58 -24.50
C LEU A 259 -1.66 2.30 -23.11
N GLN A 260 -2.48 1.69 -22.24
CA GLN A 260 -2.02 1.19 -20.97
C GLN A 260 -0.90 0.18 -21.15
N HIS A 261 -1.11 -0.88 -21.93
CA HIS A 261 -0.12 -1.94 -22.15
C HIS A 261 1.18 -1.40 -22.75
N LEU A 262 1.08 -0.50 -23.73
CA LEU A 262 2.23 0.19 -24.30
C LEU A 262 2.97 1.02 -23.25
N SER A 263 2.25 1.74 -22.39
CA SER A 263 2.88 2.53 -21.33
C SER A 263 3.51 1.66 -20.23
N GLU A 264 2.89 0.53 -19.87
CA GLU A 264 3.36 -0.39 -18.83
C GLU A 264 4.54 -1.24 -19.29
N THR A 265 4.53 -1.70 -20.55
CA THR A 265 5.48 -2.71 -21.05
C THR A 265 6.41 -2.21 -22.16
N GLY A 266 6.17 -0.99 -22.64
CA GLY A 266 6.93 -0.38 -23.73
C GLY A 266 6.77 -1.11 -25.05
N LEU A 267 7.61 -0.75 -26.02
CA LEU A 267 7.66 -1.38 -27.33
C LEU A 267 7.99 -2.87 -27.24
N ILE A 268 8.77 -3.31 -26.27
CA ILE A 268 9.11 -4.74 -26.14
C ILE A 268 7.85 -5.56 -25.82
N GLY A 269 7.10 -5.16 -24.80
CA GLY A 269 5.87 -5.88 -24.45
C GLY A 269 4.74 -5.65 -25.44
N ALA A 270 4.64 -4.46 -26.04
CA ALA A 270 3.68 -4.20 -27.11
C ALA A 270 3.99 -5.02 -28.38
N ALA A 271 5.27 -5.12 -28.78
CA ALA A 271 5.69 -5.97 -29.90
C ALA A 271 5.51 -7.45 -29.59
N GLY A 272 5.78 -7.89 -28.35
CA GLY A 272 5.48 -9.24 -27.91
C GLY A 272 3.99 -9.57 -27.99
N HIS A 273 3.14 -8.63 -27.58
CA HIS A 273 1.68 -8.78 -27.69
C HIS A 273 1.21 -8.77 -29.14
N LEU A 274 1.76 -7.90 -29.99
CA LEU A 274 1.47 -7.87 -31.43
C LEU A 274 1.91 -9.17 -32.12
N LEU A 275 3.12 -9.65 -31.84
CA LEU A 275 3.63 -10.92 -32.35
C LEU A 275 2.73 -12.08 -31.92
N PHE A 276 2.29 -12.09 -30.67
CA PHE A 276 1.33 -13.07 -30.17
C PHE A 276 0.01 -13.03 -30.95
N VAL A 277 -0.55 -11.83 -31.18
CA VAL A 277 -1.77 -11.66 -32.00
C VAL A 277 -1.54 -12.13 -33.44
N LEU A 278 -0.37 -11.87 -34.04
CA LEU A 278 -0.04 -12.31 -35.40
C LEU A 278 0.13 -13.82 -35.50
N VAL A 279 0.79 -14.46 -34.52
CA VAL A 279 0.92 -15.93 -34.45
C VAL A 279 -0.45 -16.57 -34.28
N LEU A 280 -1.30 -15.97 -33.44
CA LEU A 280 -2.67 -16.41 -33.24
C LEU A 280 -3.49 -16.29 -34.55
N ALA A 281 -3.42 -15.15 -35.22
CA ALA A 281 -4.09 -14.93 -36.52
C ALA A 281 -3.59 -15.91 -37.58
N HIS A 282 -2.29 -16.17 -37.67
CA HIS A 282 -1.72 -17.17 -38.57
C HIS A 282 -2.24 -18.59 -38.27
N THR A 283 -2.29 -18.96 -36.99
CA THR A 283 -2.85 -20.24 -36.55
C THR A 283 -4.33 -20.37 -36.89
N PHE A 284 -5.09 -19.28 -36.79
CA PHE A 284 -6.49 -19.23 -37.22
C PHE A 284 -6.65 -19.39 -38.73
N LEU A 285 -5.83 -18.70 -39.53
CA LEU A 285 -5.86 -18.82 -41.00
C LEU A 285 -5.52 -20.24 -41.46
N LEU A 286 -4.55 -20.91 -40.82
CA LEU A 286 -4.28 -22.33 -41.05
C LEU A 286 -5.46 -23.22 -40.65
N GLY A 287 -6.20 -22.84 -39.60
CA GLY A 287 -7.39 -23.57 -39.18
C GLY A 287 -8.60 -23.45 -40.10
N LEU A 288 -8.63 -22.42 -40.93
CA LEU A 288 -9.65 -22.22 -41.97
C LEU A 288 -9.32 -22.98 -43.27
N SER A 289 -8.19 -23.68 -43.35
CA SER A 289 -7.76 -24.43 -44.53
C SER A 289 -8.76 -25.51 -44.96
N SER A 290 -8.79 -25.77 -46.28
CA SER A 290 -9.75 -26.62 -47.00
C SER A 290 -9.79 -28.09 -46.59
N THR A 291 -8.76 -28.55 -45.87
CA THR A 291 -8.56 -29.96 -45.52
C THR A 291 -9.20 -30.34 -44.18
N ARG A 292 -9.71 -29.38 -43.40
CA ARG A 292 -10.37 -29.63 -42.11
C ARG A 292 -11.88 -29.86 -42.25
N PRO A 293 -12.49 -30.73 -41.42
CA PRO A 293 -13.94 -30.91 -41.39
C PRO A 293 -14.69 -29.59 -41.18
N ALA A 294 -15.86 -29.44 -41.81
CA ALA A 294 -16.65 -28.20 -41.78
C ALA A 294 -16.94 -27.68 -40.37
N ARG A 295 -17.21 -28.59 -39.41
CA ARG A 295 -17.43 -28.25 -37.99
C ARG A 295 -16.22 -27.56 -37.33
N HIS A 296 -15.00 -27.98 -37.66
CA HIS A 296 -13.78 -27.40 -37.06
C HIS A 296 -13.44 -26.05 -37.67
N ARG A 297 -13.73 -25.86 -38.95
CA ARG A 297 -13.56 -24.57 -39.64
C ARG A 297 -14.55 -23.54 -39.13
N LEU A 298 -15.81 -23.95 -38.94
CA LEU A 298 -16.84 -23.12 -38.32
C LEU A 298 -16.45 -22.71 -36.90
N TRP A 299 -15.94 -23.64 -36.09
CA TRP A 299 -15.44 -23.35 -34.75
C TRP A 299 -14.27 -22.36 -34.77
N THR A 300 -13.31 -22.57 -35.67
CA THR A 300 -12.16 -21.67 -35.86
C THR A 300 -12.60 -20.24 -36.21
N ALA A 301 -13.60 -20.10 -37.08
CA ALA A 301 -14.19 -18.80 -37.44
C ALA A 301 -14.89 -18.11 -36.26
N VAL A 302 -15.60 -18.88 -35.43
CA VAL A 302 -16.30 -18.39 -34.24
C VAL A 302 -15.32 -17.82 -33.21
N VAL A 303 -14.21 -18.51 -32.95
CA VAL A 303 -13.18 -18.04 -32.02
C VAL A 303 -12.46 -16.80 -32.57
N LEU A 304 -12.19 -16.75 -33.89
CA LEU A 304 -11.60 -15.57 -34.52
C LEU A 304 -12.53 -14.34 -34.42
N ALA A 305 -13.82 -14.50 -34.68
CA ALA A 305 -14.80 -13.42 -34.55
C ALA A 305 -14.92 -12.91 -33.11
N ALA A 306 -14.90 -13.81 -32.11
CA ALA A 306 -14.88 -13.46 -30.69
C ALA A 306 -13.61 -12.66 -30.32
N THR A 307 -12.46 -13.07 -30.85
CA THR A 307 -11.17 -12.40 -30.61
C THR A 307 -11.15 -10.99 -31.20
N ILE A 308 -11.68 -10.81 -32.42
CA ILE A 308 -11.79 -9.48 -33.05
C ILE A 308 -12.76 -8.59 -32.28
N ALA A 309 -13.92 -9.12 -31.89
CA ALA A 309 -14.91 -8.37 -31.10
C ALA A 309 -14.29 -7.83 -29.81
N TYR A 310 -13.55 -8.69 -29.10
CA TYR A 310 -12.86 -8.33 -27.86
C TYR A 310 -11.74 -7.31 -28.08
N ALA A 311 -10.94 -7.46 -29.14
CA ALA A 311 -9.89 -6.50 -29.46
C ALA A 311 -10.46 -5.11 -29.77
N VAL A 312 -11.56 -5.03 -30.53
CA VAL A 312 -12.27 -3.76 -30.79
C VAL A 312 -12.81 -3.19 -29.49
N ASP A 313 -13.46 -4.01 -28.66
CA ASP A 313 -14.01 -3.56 -27.38
C ASP A 313 -12.90 -3.00 -26.47
N MET A 314 -11.74 -3.65 -26.37
CA MET A 314 -10.58 -3.15 -25.62
C MET A 314 -10.00 -1.80 -26.11
N VAL A 315 -10.24 -1.40 -27.37
CA VAL A 315 -9.83 -0.07 -27.88
C VAL A 315 -10.75 1.02 -27.32
N PHE A 316 -12.04 0.71 -27.18
CA PHE A 316 -13.10 1.68 -26.93
C PHE A 316 -13.77 1.54 -25.55
N SER A 317 -13.46 0.48 -24.82
CA SER A 317 -13.89 0.24 -23.46
C SER A 317 -12.96 0.94 -22.47
N PHE A 318 -13.56 1.42 -21.38
CA PHE A 318 -12.89 2.17 -20.32
C PHE A 318 -13.32 1.57 -18.97
N PRO A 319 -12.90 0.33 -18.66
CA PRO A 319 -13.28 -0.29 -17.42
C PRO A 319 -12.49 0.34 -16.24
N ASN A 320 -13.16 0.53 -15.11
CA ASN A 320 -12.52 0.99 -13.86
C ASN A 320 -11.58 -0.08 -13.27
N SER A 321 -11.58 -1.30 -13.80
CA SER A 321 -10.74 -2.42 -13.37
C SER A 321 -10.50 -3.40 -14.53
N LYS A 322 -9.30 -3.99 -14.62
CA LYS A 322 -8.93 -4.91 -15.71
C LYS A 322 -9.76 -6.20 -15.69
N ALA A 323 -10.34 -6.60 -16.83
CA ALA A 323 -10.90 -7.93 -17.07
C ALA A 323 -9.86 -8.88 -17.73
N ALA A 324 -8.63 -8.92 -17.22
CA ALA A 324 -7.56 -9.77 -17.77
C ALA A 324 -7.83 -11.31 -17.77
N PRO A 325 -8.63 -11.91 -16.85
CA PRO A 325 -8.80 -13.36 -16.80
C PRO A 325 -9.58 -13.96 -17.97
N THR A 326 -10.50 -13.21 -18.58
CA THR A 326 -11.48 -13.76 -19.53
C THR A 326 -10.86 -14.07 -20.89
N PHE A 327 -10.02 -13.17 -21.41
CA PHE A 327 -9.30 -13.38 -22.67
C PHE A 327 -8.38 -14.60 -22.62
N VAL A 328 -7.62 -14.74 -21.52
CA VAL A 328 -6.72 -15.87 -21.29
C VAL A 328 -7.52 -17.17 -21.19
N LEU A 329 -8.66 -17.17 -20.50
CA LEU A 329 -9.53 -18.34 -20.37
C LEU A 329 -10.08 -18.82 -21.72
N PHE A 330 -10.57 -17.91 -22.57
CA PHE A 330 -11.10 -18.31 -23.88
C PHE A 330 -10.03 -18.73 -24.87
N LEU A 331 -8.85 -18.10 -24.81
CA LEU A 331 -7.71 -18.47 -25.62
C LEU A 331 -7.17 -19.85 -25.19
N MET A 332 -7.18 -20.15 -23.89
CA MET A 332 -6.90 -21.48 -23.35
C MET A 332 -7.95 -22.52 -23.74
N LEU A 333 -9.25 -22.20 -23.67
CA LEU A 333 -10.31 -23.11 -24.08
C LEU A 333 -10.23 -23.42 -25.58
N GLY A 334 -9.93 -22.41 -26.41
CA GLY A 334 -9.69 -22.59 -27.85
C GLY A 334 -8.44 -23.42 -28.15
N ALA A 335 -7.35 -23.21 -27.40
CA ALA A 335 -6.14 -24.03 -27.51
C ALA A 335 -6.39 -25.48 -27.05
N MET A 336 -7.05 -25.68 -25.90
CA MET A 336 -7.36 -26.99 -25.35
C MET A 336 -8.32 -27.78 -26.24
N GLU A 337 -9.30 -27.13 -26.87
CA GLU A 337 -10.21 -27.79 -27.81
C GLU A 337 -9.54 -28.08 -29.16
N GLY A 338 -8.69 -27.17 -29.66
CA GLY A 338 -7.87 -27.40 -30.85
C GLY A 338 -6.87 -28.54 -30.68
N ILE A 339 -6.34 -28.72 -29.47
CA ILE A 339 -5.42 -29.79 -29.10
C ILE A 339 -6.17 -31.11 -28.82
N GLY A 340 -7.32 -31.05 -28.16
CA GLY A 340 -8.07 -32.22 -27.71
C GLY A 340 -8.86 -32.95 -28.80
N THR A 341 -9.01 -32.38 -29.99
CA THR A 341 -9.97 -32.89 -30.99
C THR A 341 -9.43 -33.75 -32.15
N ARG A 342 -8.12 -34.13 -32.26
CA ARG A 342 -7.65 -35.40 -32.94
C ARG A 342 -6.13 -35.57 -33.20
N GLN A 343 -5.78 -36.86 -33.45
CA GLN A 343 -4.54 -37.49 -33.96
C GLN A 343 -3.69 -36.72 -34.99
N SER A 344 -4.21 -35.71 -35.68
CA SER A 344 -3.49 -34.94 -36.71
C SER A 344 -2.68 -33.75 -36.15
N ALA A 345 -2.99 -33.26 -34.94
CA ALA A 345 -2.10 -32.34 -34.23
C ALA A 345 -0.87 -33.08 -33.66
N VAL A 346 -1.07 -34.33 -33.24
CA VAL A 346 -0.04 -35.27 -32.79
C VAL A 346 1.00 -35.56 -33.89
N THR A 347 0.62 -35.53 -35.16
CA THR A 347 1.57 -35.71 -36.29
C THR A 347 2.39 -34.46 -36.61
N LEU A 348 1.96 -33.26 -36.21
CA LEU A 348 2.67 -32.01 -36.51
C LEU A 348 3.66 -31.60 -35.40
N VAL A 349 3.37 -31.95 -34.14
CA VAL A 349 4.16 -31.53 -32.95
C VAL A 349 4.49 -32.70 -32.00
N GLY A 350 4.01 -33.92 -32.28
CA GLY A 350 4.23 -35.11 -31.44
C GLY A 350 3.23 -35.23 -30.27
N PRO A 351 2.94 -36.46 -29.79
CA PRO A 351 2.02 -36.67 -28.66
C PRO A 351 2.51 -36.00 -27.37
N ALA A 352 3.82 -35.94 -27.18
CA ALA A 352 4.45 -35.30 -26.03
C ALA A 352 4.12 -33.81 -25.91
N ALA A 353 4.08 -33.06 -27.03
CA ALA A 353 3.78 -31.63 -27.02
C ALA A 353 2.33 -31.32 -26.58
N VAL A 354 1.39 -32.21 -26.89
CA VAL A 354 0.00 -32.12 -26.43
C VAL A 354 -0.07 -32.26 -24.91
N TYR A 355 0.56 -33.30 -24.35
CA TYR A 355 0.60 -33.50 -22.89
C TYR A 355 1.33 -32.38 -22.17
N VAL A 356 2.44 -31.88 -22.74
CA VAL A 356 3.20 -30.74 -22.19
C VAL A 356 2.36 -29.46 -22.19
N THR A 357 1.63 -29.18 -23.28
CA THR A 357 0.78 -27.98 -23.37
C THR A 357 -0.41 -28.07 -22.44
N SER A 358 -1.09 -29.22 -22.36
CA SER A 358 -2.18 -29.43 -21.40
C SER A 358 -1.69 -29.33 -19.95
N ALA A 359 -0.53 -29.93 -19.62
CA ALA A 359 0.08 -29.79 -18.31
C ALA A 359 0.44 -28.33 -18.00
N ALA A 360 0.97 -27.58 -18.97
CA ALA A 360 1.26 -26.15 -18.82
C ALA A 360 -0.01 -25.32 -18.60
N CYS A 361 -1.10 -25.58 -19.34
CA CYS A 361 -2.39 -24.91 -19.12
C CYS A 361 -2.99 -25.25 -17.76
N THR A 362 -2.96 -26.52 -17.33
CA THR A 362 -3.44 -26.92 -16.01
C THR A 362 -2.60 -26.31 -14.90
N MET A 363 -1.27 -26.32 -15.04
CA MET A 363 -0.36 -25.66 -14.09
C MET A 363 -0.65 -24.16 -14.01
N LEU A 364 -0.87 -23.49 -15.14
CA LEU A 364 -1.22 -22.08 -15.17
C LEU A 364 -2.58 -21.82 -14.50
N LEU A 365 -3.59 -22.66 -14.72
CA LEU A 365 -4.87 -22.58 -14.01
C LEU A 365 -4.72 -22.79 -12.50
N MET A 366 -3.88 -23.74 -12.07
CA MET A 366 -3.57 -23.95 -10.66
C MET A 366 -2.87 -22.72 -10.07
N VAL A 367 -1.90 -22.15 -10.78
CA VAL A 367 -1.19 -20.92 -10.35
C VAL A 367 -2.15 -19.74 -10.27
N VAL A 368 -3.04 -19.55 -11.24
CA VAL A 368 -4.06 -18.50 -11.22
C VAL A 368 -5.00 -18.73 -10.04
N GLY A 369 -5.54 -19.93 -9.88
CA GLY A 369 -6.44 -20.29 -8.78
C GLY A 369 -5.80 -20.12 -7.41
N SER A 370 -4.54 -20.55 -7.25
CA SER A 370 -3.79 -20.37 -5.99
C SER A 370 -3.48 -18.90 -5.72
N THR A 371 -3.15 -18.11 -6.75
CA THR A 371 -2.91 -16.67 -6.60
C THR A 371 -4.20 -15.94 -6.18
N GLN A 372 -5.34 -16.30 -6.77
CA GLN A 372 -6.65 -15.77 -6.39
C GLN A 372 -7.02 -16.15 -4.95
N ALA A 373 -6.76 -17.41 -4.54
CA ALA A 373 -6.99 -17.85 -3.16
C ALA A 373 -6.10 -17.08 -2.16
N CYS A 374 -4.80 -16.93 -2.45
CA CYS A 374 -3.90 -16.12 -1.64
C CYS A 374 -4.38 -14.67 -1.54
N TRP A 375 -4.80 -14.07 -2.66
CA TRP A 375 -5.32 -12.71 -2.69
C TRP A 375 -6.59 -12.58 -1.82
N ALA A 376 -7.54 -13.51 -1.95
CA ALA A 376 -8.77 -13.53 -1.16
C ALA A 376 -8.50 -13.68 0.35
N ILE A 377 -7.62 -14.60 0.74
CA ILE A 377 -7.20 -14.75 2.15
C ILE A 377 -6.57 -13.45 2.65
N GLY A 378 -5.65 -12.87 1.88
CA GLY A 378 -5.01 -11.61 2.24
C GLY A 378 -5.99 -10.46 2.37
N ASP A 379 -7.01 -10.37 1.51
CA ASP A 379 -8.05 -9.34 1.55
C ASP A 379 -8.95 -9.45 2.78
N ILE A 380 -9.35 -10.68 3.14
CA ILE A 380 -10.13 -10.94 4.37
C ILE A 380 -9.34 -10.48 5.59
N ARG A 381 -8.08 -10.90 5.71
CA ARG A 381 -7.22 -10.53 6.85
C ARG A 381 -6.94 -9.03 6.90
N PHE A 382 -6.78 -8.39 5.74
CA PHE A 382 -6.64 -6.93 5.68
C PHE A 382 -7.87 -6.22 6.21
N LYS A 383 -9.08 -6.62 5.79
CA LYS A 383 -10.34 -6.03 6.25
C LYS A 383 -10.57 -6.24 7.74
N GLU A 384 -10.31 -7.45 8.25
CA GLU A 384 -10.37 -7.74 9.69
C GLU A 384 -9.37 -6.88 10.47
N GLY A 385 -8.12 -6.80 10.01
CA GLY A 385 -7.09 -5.97 10.62
C GLY A 385 -7.44 -4.47 10.62
N LEU A 386 -8.01 -3.98 9.52
CA LEU A 386 -8.48 -2.59 9.42
C LEU A 386 -9.63 -2.29 10.40
N ASN A 387 -10.58 -3.22 10.55
CA ASN A 387 -11.66 -3.08 11.52
C ASN A 387 -11.13 -3.03 12.97
N LEU A 388 -10.15 -3.88 13.30
CA LEU A 388 -9.51 -3.86 14.63
C LEU A 388 -8.73 -2.57 14.86
N TYR A 389 -8.02 -2.07 13.83
CA TYR A 389 -7.32 -0.80 13.90
C TYR A 389 -8.28 0.36 14.18
N ASN A 390 -9.39 0.43 13.44
CA ASN A 390 -10.44 1.44 13.65
C ASN A 390 -11.11 1.32 15.02
N ALA A 391 -11.10 0.13 15.64
CA ALA A 391 -11.56 -0.10 17.00
C ALA A 391 -10.51 0.23 18.08
N GLY A 392 -9.34 0.77 17.70
CA GLY A 392 -8.23 1.11 18.61
C GLY A 392 -7.41 -0.09 19.10
N ARG A 393 -7.68 -1.31 18.59
CA ARG A 393 -6.98 -2.55 18.96
C ARG A 393 -5.73 -2.75 18.09
N VAL A 394 -4.78 -1.82 18.21
CA VAL A 394 -3.64 -1.68 17.29
C VAL A 394 -2.72 -2.92 17.25
N LEU A 395 -2.46 -3.57 18.39
CA LEU A 395 -1.61 -4.76 18.46
C LEU A 395 -2.23 -5.98 17.75
N GLU A 396 -3.54 -6.17 17.85
CA GLU A 396 -4.22 -7.27 17.16
C GLU A 396 -4.36 -6.99 15.67
N ALA A 397 -4.56 -5.73 15.30
CA ALA A 397 -4.51 -5.29 13.91
C ALA A 397 -3.13 -5.59 13.29
N TYR A 398 -2.03 -5.33 14.00
CA TYR A 398 -0.68 -5.65 13.55
C TYR A 398 -0.52 -7.13 13.16
N GLU A 399 -0.98 -8.06 14.00
CA GLU A 399 -0.86 -9.51 13.72
C GLU A 399 -1.64 -9.93 12.47
N LEU A 400 -2.88 -9.44 12.31
CA LEU A 400 -3.69 -9.74 11.12
C LEU A 400 -3.11 -9.11 9.85
N LEU A 401 -2.60 -7.88 9.94
CA LEU A 401 -2.00 -7.17 8.81
C LEU A 401 -0.67 -7.80 8.37
N LYS A 402 0.09 -8.36 9.31
CA LYS A 402 1.30 -9.16 9.02
C LYS A 402 0.96 -10.39 8.19
N VAL A 403 -0.10 -11.11 8.56
CA VAL A 403 -0.63 -12.24 7.79
C VAL A 403 -1.14 -11.76 6.43
N ALA A 404 -1.89 -10.67 6.37
CA ALA A 404 -2.38 -10.10 5.12
C ALA A 404 -1.21 -9.77 4.16
N HIS A 405 -0.16 -9.12 4.66
CA HIS A 405 1.03 -8.77 3.87
C HIS A 405 1.80 -10.01 3.39
N ARG A 406 1.83 -11.11 4.17
CA ARG A 406 2.41 -12.38 3.75
C ARG A 406 1.68 -12.99 2.53
N PHE A 407 0.34 -12.89 2.50
CA PHE A 407 -0.48 -13.40 1.39
C PHE A 407 -0.58 -12.44 0.20
N ARG A 408 -0.36 -11.14 0.42
CA ARG A 408 -0.31 -10.09 -0.61
C ARG A 408 1.02 -9.30 -0.57
N PRO A 409 2.17 -9.96 -0.81
CA PRO A 409 3.49 -9.35 -0.61
C PRO A 409 3.90 -8.36 -1.72
N PHE A 410 3.07 -8.23 -2.75
CA PHE A 410 3.23 -7.32 -3.88
C PHE A 410 2.15 -6.23 -3.92
N ASP A 411 1.35 -6.11 -2.85
CA ASP A 411 0.40 -5.01 -2.70
C ASP A 411 1.07 -3.85 -1.96
N PRO A 412 1.44 -2.77 -2.67
CA PRO A 412 2.17 -1.69 -2.03
C PRO A 412 1.26 -0.82 -1.14
N ALA A 413 -0.04 -0.76 -1.40
CA ALA A 413 -0.97 -0.01 -0.54
C ALA A 413 -1.10 -0.70 0.83
N LEU A 414 -1.21 -2.03 0.82
CA LEU A 414 -1.13 -2.84 2.02
C LEU A 414 0.23 -2.69 2.72
N GLY A 415 1.33 -2.66 1.97
CA GLY A 415 2.68 -2.44 2.50
C GLY A 415 2.82 -1.09 3.22
N VAL A 416 2.29 0.00 2.63
CA VAL A 416 2.25 1.34 3.26
C VAL A 416 1.47 1.30 4.56
N PHE A 417 0.27 0.72 4.54
CA PHE A 417 -0.59 0.65 5.70
C PHE A 417 0.05 -0.18 6.82
N PHE A 418 0.53 -1.38 6.50
CA PHE A 418 1.22 -2.24 7.45
C PHE A 418 2.49 -1.58 8.02
N GLY A 419 3.28 -0.92 7.17
CA GLY A 419 4.46 -0.16 7.61
C GLY A 419 4.11 0.97 8.59
N GLY A 420 2.99 1.66 8.38
CA GLY A 420 2.47 2.65 9.34
C GLY A 420 2.09 2.03 10.69
N ILE A 421 1.43 0.86 10.68
CA ILE A 421 1.11 0.12 11.92
C ILE A 421 2.36 -0.39 12.63
N CYS A 422 3.35 -0.90 11.91
CA CYS A 422 4.65 -1.28 12.48
C CYS A 422 5.29 -0.09 13.20
N GLN A 423 5.18 1.12 12.64
CA GLN A 423 5.70 2.33 13.24
C GLN A 423 4.96 2.74 14.52
N GLU A 424 3.64 2.65 14.55
CA GLU A 424 2.84 2.94 15.76
C GLU A 424 3.07 1.93 16.88
N THR A 425 3.31 0.67 16.53
CA THR A 425 3.57 -0.42 17.49
C THR A 425 5.03 -0.51 17.96
N GLY A 426 5.91 0.40 17.52
CA GLY A 426 7.31 0.44 17.96
C GLY A 426 8.26 -0.50 17.22
N HIS A 427 7.92 -0.92 16.00
CA HIS A 427 8.72 -1.78 15.11
C HIS A 427 9.26 -1.01 13.87
N PRO A 428 10.11 0.03 14.05
CA PRO A 428 10.54 0.90 12.94
C PRO A 428 11.43 0.19 11.91
N GLU A 429 12.19 -0.84 12.31
CA GLU A 429 13.04 -1.59 11.37
C GLU A 429 12.21 -2.50 10.44
N GLU A 430 11.14 -3.12 10.96
CA GLU A 430 10.19 -3.88 10.14
C GLU A 430 9.45 -2.94 9.18
N ALA A 431 9.02 -1.77 9.66
CA ALA A 431 8.41 -0.73 8.84
C ALA A 431 9.34 -0.30 7.69
N LEU A 432 10.64 -0.12 7.96
CA LEU A 432 11.64 0.22 6.96
C LEU A 432 11.81 -0.88 5.92
N GLN A 433 11.93 -2.15 6.35
CA GLN A 433 12.08 -3.28 5.44
C GLN A 433 10.87 -3.44 4.50
N VAL A 434 9.66 -3.33 5.03
CA VAL A 434 8.41 -3.43 4.25
C VAL A 434 8.35 -2.32 3.20
N ASN A 435 8.60 -1.07 3.61
CA ASN A 435 8.53 0.07 2.70
C ASN A 435 9.67 0.09 1.66
N GLU A 436 10.90 -0.31 2.02
CA GLU A 436 12.01 -0.42 1.05
C GLU A 436 11.76 -1.53 0.02
N LYS A 437 11.17 -2.66 0.45
CA LYS A 437 10.72 -3.70 -0.48
C LYS A 437 9.64 -3.15 -1.43
N ALA A 438 8.65 -2.43 -0.90
CA ALA A 438 7.61 -1.80 -1.70
C ALA A 438 8.18 -0.77 -2.68
N ARG A 439 9.20 0.02 -2.27
CA ARG A 439 9.92 0.96 -3.15
C ARG A 439 10.64 0.25 -4.29
N ARG A 440 11.31 -0.87 -4.03
CA ARG A 440 11.98 -1.65 -5.09
C ARG A 440 10.99 -2.17 -6.13
N GLN A 441 9.80 -2.56 -5.71
CA GLN A 441 8.75 -3.06 -6.59
C GLN A 441 8.04 -1.92 -7.35
N HIS A 442 7.82 -0.79 -6.66
CA HIS A 442 7.10 0.36 -7.17
C HIS A 442 7.86 1.66 -6.89
N PRO A 443 8.94 1.95 -7.66
CA PRO A 443 9.85 3.07 -7.38
C PRO A 443 9.18 4.44 -7.38
N ASN A 444 8.09 4.59 -8.14
CA ASN A 444 7.40 5.86 -8.30
C ASN A 444 6.20 6.02 -7.36
N PHE A 445 5.97 5.08 -6.44
CA PHE A 445 4.81 5.16 -5.55
C PHE A 445 5.02 6.19 -4.44
N THR A 446 4.43 7.36 -4.64
CA THR A 446 4.58 8.55 -3.79
C THR A 446 4.23 8.29 -2.32
N ASN A 447 3.21 7.47 -2.03
CA ASN A 447 2.84 7.15 -0.65
C ASN A 447 3.94 6.34 0.07
N VAL A 448 4.57 5.37 -0.61
CA VAL A 448 5.70 4.61 -0.05
C VAL A 448 6.89 5.53 0.16
N LEU A 449 7.23 6.36 -0.82
CA LEU A 449 8.34 7.31 -0.70
C LEU A 449 8.12 8.31 0.43
N ASN A 450 6.90 8.83 0.59
CA ASN A 450 6.56 9.73 1.68
C ASN A 450 6.65 9.02 3.05
N GLN A 451 6.15 7.78 3.16
CA GLN A 451 6.31 7.02 4.40
C GLN A 451 7.77 6.69 4.73
N LEU A 452 8.59 6.35 3.72
CA LEU A 452 10.03 6.22 3.92
C LEU A 452 10.64 7.54 4.41
N GLY A 453 10.22 8.68 3.83
CA GLY A 453 10.60 10.00 4.31
C GLY A 453 10.26 10.20 5.80
N ASN A 454 9.04 9.87 6.20
CA ASN A 454 8.56 9.95 7.58
C ASN A 454 9.38 9.04 8.52
N LEU A 455 9.65 7.80 8.10
CA LEU A 455 10.46 6.83 8.84
C LEU A 455 11.91 7.31 9.00
N TYR A 456 12.51 7.83 7.93
CA TYR A 456 13.85 8.41 7.95
C TYR A 456 13.91 9.64 8.86
N TRP A 457 12.88 10.49 8.83
CA TRP A 457 12.79 11.66 9.70
C TRP A 457 12.75 11.26 11.19
N ARG A 458 11.88 10.31 11.56
CA ARG A 458 11.75 9.81 12.94
C ARG A 458 12.97 9.04 13.44
N THR A 459 13.67 8.31 12.57
CA THR A 459 14.90 7.59 12.91
C THR A 459 16.15 8.47 12.89
N GLY A 460 15.99 9.79 12.68
CA GLY A 460 17.09 10.77 12.69
C GLY A 460 17.89 10.87 11.38
N ARG A 461 17.54 10.09 10.35
CA ARG A 461 18.20 10.09 9.04
C ARG A 461 17.66 11.22 8.15
N ARG A 462 17.98 12.47 8.52
CA ARG A 462 17.34 13.66 7.96
C ARG A 462 17.61 13.90 6.47
N ASP A 463 18.80 13.54 5.98
CA ASP A 463 19.12 13.69 4.55
C ASP A 463 18.33 12.71 3.66
N LEU A 464 18.17 11.46 4.11
CA LEU A 464 17.35 10.46 3.42
C LEU A 464 15.87 10.86 3.43
N ALA A 465 15.40 11.46 4.53
CA ALA A 465 14.04 12.00 4.61
C ALA A 465 13.81 13.09 3.57
N GLU A 466 14.71 14.07 3.50
CA GLU A 466 14.64 15.15 2.52
C GLU A 466 14.67 14.63 1.09
N GLN A 467 15.58 13.70 0.78
CA GLN A 467 15.67 13.06 -0.53
C GLN A 467 14.34 12.40 -0.90
N SER A 468 13.75 11.65 0.03
CA SER A 468 12.48 10.94 -0.20
C SER A 468 11.33 11.91 -0.47
N TYR A 469 11.20 12.99 0.31
CA TYR A 469 10.16 14.01 0.06
C TYR A 469 10.37 14.74 -1.26
N ARG A 470 11.61 15.07 -1.63
CA ARG A 470 11.91 15.70 -2.93
C ARG A 470 11.61 14.76 -4.10
N GLU A 471 11.89 13.47 -3.94
CA GLU A 471 11.53 12.45 -4.94
C GLU A 471 10.01 12.38 -5.13
N VAL A 472 9.23 12.40 -4.03
CA VAL A 472 7.76 12.50 -4.08
C VAL A 472 7.33 13.73 -4.88
N LEU A 473 7.88 14.92 -4.57
CA LEU A 473 7.51 16.17 -5.25
C LEU A 473 8.00 16.24 -6.71
N SER A 474 8.99 15.45 -7.10
CA SER A 474 9.40 15.32 -8.50
C SER A 474 8.38 14.52 -9.34
N ILE A 475 7.66 13.59 -8.68
CA ILE A 475 6.63 12.74 -9.30
C ILE A 475 5.26 13.39 -9.19
N HIS A 476 4.91 13.90 -8.01
CA HIS A 476 3.65 14.56 -7.71
C HIS A 476 3.94 15.92 -7.04
N PRO A 477 4.16 17.00 -7.82
CA PRO A 477 4.57 18.31 -7.30
C PRO A 477 3.62 18.95 -6.27
N GLU A 478 2.36 18.51 -6.24
CA GLU A 478 1.33 18.99 -5.32
C GLU A 478 0.98 17.97 -4.25
N PHE A 479 1.91 17.08 -3.91
CA PHE A 479 1.64 16.07 -2.89
C PHE A 479 1.69 16.76 -1.54
N GLU A 480 0.52 17.13 -1.03
CA GLU A 480 0.34 18.01 0.12
C GLU A 480 1.15 17.53 1.33
N GLU A 481 1.10 16.23 1.63
CA GLU A 481 1.82 15.67 2.78
C GLU A 481 3.34 15.82 2.64
N ALA A 482 3.91 15.60 1.45
CA ALA A 482 5.34 15.76 1.23
C ALA A 482 5.75 17.24 1.19
N LEU A 483 4.90 18.13 0.68
CA LEU A 483 5.12 19.58 0.79
C LEU A 483 5.19 20.01 2.26
N ARG A 484 4.27 19.53 3.10
CA ARG A 484 4.24 19.80 4.54
C ARG A 484 5.47 19.23 5.23
N ASN A 485 5.75 17.95 5.01
CA ASN A 485 6.86 17.25 5.65
C ASN A 485 8.21 17.87 5.26
N LEU A 486 8.39 18.23 3.99
CA LEU A 486 9.58 18.94 3.53
C LEU A 486 9.66 20.36 4.10
N ALA A 487 8.56 21.10 4.16
CA ALA A 487 8.52 22.43 4.78
C ALA A 487 8.92 22.36 6.26
N SER A 488 8.36 21.43 7.04
CA SER A 488 8.73 21.20 8.44
C SER A 488 10.21 20.85 8.60
N LEU A 489 10.75 19.99 7.72
CA LEU A 489 12.17 19.65 7.73
C LEU A 489 13.06 20.84 7.37
N CYS A 490 12.63 21.70 6.45
CA CYS A 490 13.33 22.95 6.10
C CYS A 490 13.30 23.94 7.27
N ILE A 491 12.17 24.10 7.97
CA ILE A 491 12.07 24.93 9.18
C ILE A 491 13.04 24.45 10.25
N GLU A 492 13.09 23.14 10.51
CA GLU A 492 13.98 22.56 11.51
C GLU A 492 15.47 22.76 11.16
N ARG A 493 15.80 22.68 9.86
CA ARG A 493 17.14 22.99 9.33
C ARG A 493 17.40 24.50 9.15
N SER A 494 16.51 25.37 9.63
CA SER A 494 16.59 26.83 9.49
C SER A 494 16.66 27.34 8.04
N ARG A 495 16.22 26.56 7.06
CA ARG A 495 16.10 26.94 5.64
C ARG A 495 14.76 27.62 5.36
N PHE A 496 14.59 28.80 5.96
CA PHE A 496 13.30 29.51 5.96
C PHE A 496 12.86 30.01 4.58
N THR A 497 13.80 30.31 3.67
CA THR A 497 13.47 30.75 2.30
C THR A 497 12.79 29.64 1.49
N GLU A 498 13.34 28.43 1.55
CA GLU A 498 12.78 27.23 0.91
C GLU A 498 11.45 26.83 1.57
N ALA A 499 11.39 26.84 2.92
CA ALA A 499 10.16 26.55 3.65
C ALA A 499 9.01 27.49 3.26
N ARG A 500 9.30 28.79 3.08
CA ARG A 500 8.33 29.78 2.62
C ARG A 500 7.73 29.41 1.27
N GLU A 501 8.55 29.06 0.29
CA GLU A 501 8.07 28.73 -1.06
C GLU A 501 7.20 27.48 -1.07
N LEU A 502 7.51 26.49 -0.24
CA LEU A 502 6.71 25.28 -0.08
C LEU A 502 5.36 25.58 0.60
N LEU A 503 5.37 26.42 1.64
CA LEU A 503 4.17 26.82 2.37
C LEU A 503 3.26 27.76 1.58
N GLU A 504 3.82 28.68 0.78
CA GLU A 504 3.04 29.53 -0.14
C GLU A 504 2.24 28.65 -1.14
N LYS A 505 2.85 27.57 -1.67
CA LYS A 505 2.15 26.61 -2.52
C LYS A 505 1.02 25.88 -1.79
N LEU A 506 1.26 25.44 -0.55
CA LEU A 506 0.25 24.78 0.28
C LEU A 506 -0.92 25.70 0.61
N VAL A 507 -0.66 26.92 1.07
CA VAL A 507 -1.70 27.90 1.43
C VAL A 507 -2.55 28.30 0.22
N THR A 508 -1.95 28.40 -0.98
CA THR A 508 -2.70 28.68 -2.21
C THR A 508 -3.71 27.57 -2.53
N ARG A 509 -3.39 26.32 -2.19
CA ARG A 509 -4.23 25.15 -2.47
C ARG A 509 -5.25 24.86 -1.37
N GLU A 510 -4.83 24.98 -0.12
CA GLU A 510 -5.66 24.75 1.07
C GLU A 510 -5.82 26.06 1.85
N PRO A 511 -6.53 27.07 1.29
CA PRO A 511 -6.65 28.38 1.91
C PRO A 511 -7.46 28.38 3.22
N ASN A 512 -8.12 27.27 3.52
CA ASN A 512 -8.95 27.06 4.71
C ASN A 512 -8.27 26.19 5.77
N GLU A 513 -6.99 25.84 5.62
CA GLU A 513 -6.23 25.10 6.63
C GLU A 513 -5.35 26.07 7.44
N PRO A 514 -5.79 26.45 8.67
CA PRO A 514 -5.11 27.50 9.44
C PRO A 514 -3.69 27.10 9.86
N GLN A 515 -3.38 25.81 9.97
CA GLN A 515 -2.05 25.36 10.35
C GLN A 515 -0.99 25.77 9.30
N HIS A 516 -1.29 25.68 8.00
CA HIS A 516 -0.33 26.04 6.94
C HIS A 516 -0.08 27.55 6.89
N GLN A 517 -1.11 28.35 7.15
CA GLN A 517 -0.99 29.79 7.25
C GLN A 517 -0.20 30.20 8.50
N LEU A 518 -0.39 29.49 9.62
CA LEU A 518 0.36 29.72 10.84
C LEU A 518 1.86 29.43 10.64
N ASP A 519 2.19 28.28 10.06
CA ASP A 519 3.57 27.91 9.74
C ASP A 519 4.21 28.92 8.77
N LEU A 520 3.45 29.41 7.78
CA LEU A 520 3.89 30.47 6.87
C LEU A 520 4.15 31.80 7.58
N GLY A 521 3.26 32.19 8.52
CA GLY A 521 3.41 33.38 9.34
C GLY A 521 4.66 33.34 10.22
N GLU A 522 4.95 32.18 10.82
CA GLU A 522 6.15 31.92 11.62
C GLU A 522 7.42 31.94 10.75
N VAL A 523 7.38 31.37 9.54
CA VAL A 523 8.49 31.44 8.59
C VAL A 523 8.75 32.88 8.14
N TYR A 524 7.70 33.69 7.90
CA TYR A 524 7.88 35.11 7.61
C TYR A 524 8.52 35.89 8.77
N ARG A 525 8.14 35.56 10.02
CA ARG A 525 8.78 36.12 11.23
C ARG A 525 10.27 35.76 11.26
N ALA A 526 10.62 34.50 11.06
CA ALA A 526 12.01 34.03 11.02
C ALA A 526 12.84 34.71 9.90
N LEU A 527 12.22 34.98 8.76
CA LEU A 527 12.81 35.75 7.64
C LEU A 527 12.86 37.26 7.87
N LYS A 528 12.43 37.76 9.04
CA LYS A 528 12.30 39.19 9.38
C LYS A 528 11.35 39.97 8.47
N LYS A 529 10.46 39.30 7.73
CA LYS A 529 9.41 39.91 6.92
C LYS A 529 8.19 40.22 7.80
N ARG A 530 8.36 41.18 8.71
CA ARG A 530 7.42 41.47 9.80
C ARG A 530 6.01 41.82 9.32
N GLU A 531 5.88 42.69 8.33
CA GLU A 531 4.56 43.09 7.79
C GLU A 531 3.80 41.91 7.21
N ARG A 532 4.46 41.07 6.39
CA ARG A 532 3.85 39.86 5.83
C ARG A 532 3.46 38.85 6.91
N SER A 533 4.29 38.67 7.93
CA SER A 533 3.95 37.82 9.08
C SER A 533 2.70 38.34 9.79
N ARG A 534 2.62 39.64 10.07
CA ARG A 534 1.47 40.29 10.70
C ARG A 534 0.20 40.15 9.86
N GLU A 535 0.27 40.40 8.56
CA GLU A 535 -0.85 40.27 7.62
C GLU A 535 -1.46 38.86 7.71
N VAL A 536 -0.61 37.82 7.54
CA VAL A 536 -1.06 36.42 7.56
C VAL A 536 -1.65 36.05 8.92
N LEU A 537 -0.97 36.37 10.02
CA LEU A 537 -1.44 36.04 11.38
C LEU A 537 -2.74 36.76 11.74
N THR A 538 -2.91 38.01 11.31
CA THR A 538 -4.14 38.78 11.54
C THR A 538 -5.29 38.23 10.71
N GLU A 539 -5.03 37.77 9.48
CA GLU A 539 -6.04 37.10 8.66
C GLU A 539 -6.52 35.79 9.30
N ILE A 540 -5.61 35.00 9.89
CA ILE A 540 -5.98 33.78 10.64
C ILE A 540 -6.89 34.13 11.80
N ILE A 541 -6.54 35.13 12.61
CA ILE A 541 -7.36 35.56 13.75
C ILE A 541 -8.75 36.05 13.30
N ARG A 542 -8.82 36.74 12.15
CA ARG A 542 -10.09 37.22 11.59
C ARG A 542 -11.00 36.07 11.14
N LYS A 543 -10.43 35.01 10.54
CA LYS A 543 -11.17 33.85 10.01
C LYS A 543 -11.46 32.80 11.09
N TRP A 544 -10.52 32.57 11.99
CA TRP A 544 -10.55 31.59 13.08
C TRP A 544 -10.17 32.27 14.41
N PRO A 545 -11.11 33.02 15.01
CA PRO A 545 -10.86 33.71 16.28
C PRO A 545 -10.54 32.77 17.44
N ASP A 546 -10.89 31.49 17.35
CA ASP A 546 -10.60 30.49 18.38
C ASP A 546 -9.23 29.80 18.18
N ASN A 547 -8.37 30.32 17.30
CA ASN A 547 -7.04 29.77 17.08
C ASN A 547 -6.00 30.38 18.05
N GLY A 548 -5.88 29.81 19.26
CA GLY A 548 -4.94 30.30 20.28
C GLY A 548 -3.47 30.33 19.81
N ARG A 549 -3.07 29.45 18.88
CA ARG A 549 -1.70 29.45 18.32
C ARG A 549 -1.42 30.67 17.44
N ALA A 550 -2.43 31.22 16.75
CA ALA A 550 -2.27 32.43 15.95
C ALA A 550 -2.01 33.67 16.82
N TYR A 551 -2.73 33.79 17.96
CA TYR A 551 -2.46 34.82 18.96
C TYR A 551 -1.07 34.69 19.56
N LEU A 552 -0.64 33.45 19.85
CA LEU A 552 0.70 33.15 20.32
C LEU A 552 1.77 33.63 19.32
N ALA A 553 1.63 33.27 18.04
CA ALA A 553 2.54 33.68 16.98
C ALA A 553 2.60 35.21 16.82
N LEU A 554 1.46 35.89 16.92
CA LEU A 554 1.41 37.35 16.87
C LEU A 554 2.05 38.00 18.11
N ALA A 555 1.91 37.38 19.29
CA ALA A 555 2.56 37.80 20.52
C ALA A 555 4.10 37.72 20.41
N HIS A 556 4.62 36.66 19.76
CA HIS A 556 6.04 36.54 19.45
C HIS A 556 6.53 37.69 18.57
N LEU A 557 5.79 37.99 17.49
CA LEU A 557 6.12 39.10 16.61
C LEU A 557 6.11 40.45 17.36
N SER A 558 5.10 40.71 18.19
CA SER A 558 5.03 41.92 19.03
C SER A 558 6.17 42.01 20.06
N ARG A 559 6.59 40.88 20.65
CA ARG A 559 7.74 40.82 21.56
C ARG A 559 9.05 41.19 20.85
N GLU A 560 9.28 40.67 19.65
CA GLU A 560 10.45 41.00 18.83
C GLU A 560 10.50 42.47 18.41
N GLU A 561 9.33 43.09 18.22
CA GLU A 561 9.19 44.53 17.97
C GLU A 561 9.33 45.40 19.24
N ARG A 562 9.60 44.78 20.40
CA ARG A 562 9.67 45.41 21.72
C ARG A 562 8.34 46.03 22.20
N LYS A 563 7.21 45.64 21.62
CA LYS A 563 5.87 46.02 22.07
C LYS A 563 5.41 45.10 23.19
N LEU A 564 6.10 45.16 24.33
CA LEU A 564 5.97 44.16 25.41
C LEU A 564 4.56 44.08 26.01
N ALA A 565 3.89 45.22 26.21
CA ALA A 565 2.52 45.26 26.72
C ALA A 565 1.51 44.60 25.77
N GLN A 566 1.66 44.85 24.46
CA GLN A 566 0.84 44.21 23.43
C GLN A 566 1.10 42.70 23.38
N ALA A 567 2.38 42.30 23.47
CA ALA A 567 2.75 40.89 23.51
C ALA A 567 2.12 40.18 24.72
N GLU A 568 2.19 40.77 25.92
CA GLU A 568 1.55 40.22 27.13
C GLU A 568 0.04 40.02 26.93
N GLN A 569 -0.66 41.02 26.38
CA GLN A 569 -2.09 40.91 26.11
C GLN A 569 -2.40 39.78 25.13
N LEU A 570 -1.63 39.65 24.05
CA LEU A 570 -1.81 38.59 23.05
C LEU A 570 -1.52 37.19 23.62
N TYR A 571 -0.47 37.03 24.44
CA TYR A 571 -0.22 35.76 25.14
C TYR A 571 -1.38 35.40 26.07
N ARG A 572 -1.94 36.36 26.81
CA ARG A 572 -3.11 36.11 27.67
C ARG A 572 -4.36 35.76 26.86
N GLN A 573 -4.58 36.39 25.70
CA GLN A 573 -5.67 36.02 24.79
C GLN A 573 -5.49 34.59 24.27
N ALA A 574 -4.26 34.19 23.89
CA ALA A 574 -3.96 32.83 23.50
C ALA A 574 -4.34 31.82 24.61
N LEU A 575 -4.06 32.15 25.87
CA LEU A 575 -4.39 31.31 27.03
C LEU A 575 -5.87 31.36 27.42
N GLN A 576 -6.59 32.46 27.16
CA GLN A 576 -8.04 32.50 27.33
C GLN A 576 -8.75 31.55 26.34
N ILE A 577 -8.28 31.52 25.10
CA ILE A 577 -8.81 30.65 24.04
C ILE A 577 -8.39 29.20 24.27
N GLN A 578 -7.12 28.97 24.57
CA GLN A 578 -6.56 27.64 24.79
C GLN A 578 -5.77 27.58 26.11
N PRO A 579 -6.44 27.32 27.25
CA PRO A 579 -5.80 27.33 28.57
C PRO A 579 -4.68 26.32 28.75
N ASN A 580 -4.71 25.20 28.01
CA ASN A 580 -3.68 24.16 28.09
C ASN A 580 -2.57 24.33 27.03
N LEU A 581 -2.41 25.51 26.43
CA LEU A 581 -1.35 25.78 25.45
C LEU A 581 -0.02 26.03 26.16
N MET A 582 0.72 24.95 26.48
CA MET A 582 2.00 25.01 27.19
C MET A 582 2.98 26.07 26.62
N PRO A 583 3.19 26.18 25.30
CA PRO A 583 4.07 27.22 24.74
C PRO A 583 3.65 28.64 25.15
N ALA A 584 2.36 28.94 25.21
CA ALA A 584 1.88 30.27 25.59
C ALA A 584 2.20 30.60 27.05
N HIS A 585 2.03 29.65 27.98
CA HIS A 585 2.45 29.80 29.38
C HIS A 585 3.97 30.00 29.50
N LEU A 586 4.76 29.20 28.78
CA LEU A 586 6.23 29.32 28.78
C LEU A 586 6.68 30.71 28.29
N TYR A 587 6.14 31.18 27.16
CA TYR A 587 6.58 32.44 26.56
C TYR A 587 6.04 33.68 27.28
N LEU A 588 4.85 33.59 27.88
CA LEU A 588 4.36 34.62 28.79
C LEU A 588 5.22 34.69 30.05
N GLY A 589 5.55 33.54 30.65
CA GLY A 589 6.42 33.46 31.83
C GLY A 589 7.80 34.07 31.58
N THR A 590 8.43 33.75 30.45
CA THR A 590 9.73 34.36 30.09
C THR A 590 9.62 35.86 29.78
N LEU A 591 8.53 36.32 29.16
CA LEU A 591 8.30 37.76 28.93
C LEU A 591 8.14 38.50 30.26
N LEU A 592 7.36 37.96 31.20
CA LEU A 592 7.16 38.53 32.54
C LEU A 592 8.46 38.58 33.33
N ALA A 593 9.29 37.54 33.21
CA ALA A 593 10.63 37.50 33.80
C ALA A 593 11.51 38.62 33.25
N ASP A 594 11.52 38.82 31.93
CA ASP A 594 12.26 39.90 31.26
C ASP A 594 11.78 41.29 31.71
N MET A 595 10.48 41.44 32.03
CA MET A 595 9.89 42.67 32.58
C MET A 595 10.11 42.83 34.10
N GLY A 596 10.82 41.90 34.76
CA GLY A 596 11.08 41.93 36.19
C GLY A 596 9.93 41.46 37.09
N ARG A 597 8.80 41.03 36.51
CA ARG A 597 7.61 40.51 37.22
C ARG A 597 7.80 39.04 37.59
N LYS A 598 8.74 38.78 38.51
CA LYS A 598 9.19 37.41 38.83
C LYS A 598 8.11 36.51 39.43
N ALA A 599 7.20 37.05 40.24
CA ALA A 599 6.13 36.27 40.85
C ALA A 599 5.15 35.73 39.79
N ASP A 600 4.67 36.61 38.92
CA ASP A 600 3.78 36.26 37.81
C ASP A 600 4.49 35.31 36.83
N ALA A 601 5.77 35.56 36.52
CA ALA A 601 6.57 34.69 35.67
C ALA A 601 6.66 33.26 36.21
N LYS A 602 6.88 33.10 37.53
CA LYS A 602 6.94 31.79 38.19
C LYS A 602 5.60 31.06 38.09
N GLN A 603 4.49 31.76 38.28
CA GLN A 603 3.15 31.17 38.18
C GLN A 603 2.90 30.59 36.78
N GLU A 604 3.21 31.35 35.74
CA GLU A 604 3.02 30.89 34.35
C GLU A 604 3.95 29.73 33.98
N LEU A 605 5.22 29.75 34.41
CA LEU A 605 6.16 28.64 34.19
C LEU A 605 5.74 27.36 34.93
N LEU A 606 5.16 27.47 36.14
CA LEU A 606 4.60 26.34 36.86
C LEU A 606 3.34 25.79 36.16
N ALA A 607 2.51 26.65 35.58
CA ALA A 607 1.37 26.22 34.76
C ALA A 607 1.83 25.45 33.51
N ALA A 608 2.87 25.92 32.82
CA ALA A 608 3.49 25.20 31.70
C ALA A 608 4.02 23.81 32.13
N LEU A 609 4.66 23.72 33.31
CA LEU A 609 5.18 22.46 33.85
C LEU A 609 4.07 21.51 34.28
N LYS A 610 2.92 22.02 34.75
CA LYS A 610 1.75 21.19 35.06
C LYS A 610 1.20 20.51 33.80
N ILE A 611 1.25 21.18 32.65
CA ILE A 611 0.80 20.64 31.37
C ILE A 611 1.81 19.61 30.85
N GLU A 612 3.11 19.93 30.88
CA GLU A 612 4.18 19.01 30.49
C GLU A 612 5.23 18.83 31.60
N PRO A 613 5.02 17.90 32.55
CA PRO A 613 5.88 17.71 33.72
C PRO A 613 7.33 17.33 33.38
N LYS A 614 7.57 16.79 32.18
CA LYS A 614 8.89 16.34 31.72
C LYS A 614 9.60 17.35 30.81
N SER A 615 9.05 18.56 30.66
CA SER A 615 9.64 19.57 29.79
C SER A 615 10.93 20.15 30.39
N LYS A 616 12.07 19.72 29.84
CA LYS A 616 13.40 20.24 30.23
C LYS A 616 13.53 21.74 29.99
N LEU A 617 12.85 22.25 28.97
CA LEU A 617 12.87 23.67 28.60
C LEU A 617 12.22 24.54 29.68
N VAL A 618 11.02 24.18 30.13
CA VAL A 618 10.30 24.89 31.17
C VAL A 618 11.05 24.82 32.50
N ALA A 619 11.57 23.64 32.86
CA ALA A 619 12.37 23.46 34.07
C ALA A 619 13.62 24.37 34.10
N LYS A 620 14.31 24.51 32.96
CA LYS A 620 15.49 25.38 32.83
C LYS A 620 15.14 26.86 32.99
N GLU A 621 14.05 27.34 32.39
CA GLU A 621 13.63 28.74 32.54
C GLU A 621 13.18 29.05 33.97
N LEU A 622 12.56 28.09 34.66
CA LEU A 622 12.21 28.22 36.07
C LEU A 622 13.46 28.24 36.97
N GLU A 623 14.45 27.38 36.72
CA GLU A 623 15.74 27.39 37.41
C GLU A 623 16.48 28.72 37.20
N LYS A 624 16.48 29.26 35.97
CA LYS A 624 17.05 30.57 35.64
C LYS A 624 16.38 31.71 36.41
N LEU A 625 15.06 31.63 36.60
CA LEU A 625 14.31 32.63 37.36
C LEU A 625 14.68 32.62 38.86
N GLU A 626 14.98 31.44 39.41
CA GLU A 626 15.28 31.24 40.83
C GLU A 626 16.77 31.39 41.20
N THR A 627 17.68 31.18 40.26
CA THR A 627 19.14 31.37 40.45
C THR A 627 19.57 32.83 40.67
N VAL A 628 18.64 33.80 40.61
CA VAL A 628 18.92 35.24 40.77
C VAL A 628 18.84 35.74 42.24
N LYS A 629 18.80 34.86 43.26
CA LYS A 629 19.11 35.24 44.66
C LYS A 629 19.83 34.10 45.43
N PRO A 630 20.87 34.39 46.23
CA PRO A 630 21.42 33.43 47.19
C PRO A 630 20.49 33.33 48.41
N GLY A 631 20.10 32.12 48.79
CA GLY A 631 19.51 31.83 50.11
C GLY A 631 17.99 31.58 50.18
N GLY A 632 17.29 31.42 49.05
CA GLY A 632 15.90 30.92 49.06
C GLY A 632 15.83 29.38 48.93
N PRO A 633 14.74 28.73 49.40
CA PRO A 633 14.57 27.28 49.28
C PRO A 633 14.60 26.90 47.80
N ARG A 634 15.44 25.90 47.52
CA ARG A 634 15.89 25.49 46.19
C ARG A 634 14.76 24.63 45.56
N ILE A 635 14.45 24.77 44.26
CA ILE A 635 13.38 24.01 43.52
C ILE A 635 13.41 22.49 43.73
N VAL A 636 14.49 21.92 44.29
CA VAL A 636 14.58 20.50 44.62
C VAL A 636 13.46 19.99 45.53
N ASP A 637 12.75 20.85 46.27
CA ASP A 637 11.72 20.43 47.23
C ASP A 637 10.29 20.35 46.66
N ALA A 638 9.97 21.01 45.53
CA ALA A 638 8.60 21.07 45.00
C ALA A 638 8.09 19.76 44.35
N PRO A 639 8.84 19.07 43.46
CA PRO A 639 8.44 17.75 42.97
C PRO A 639 8.55 16.66 44.05
N GLU A 640 9.44 16.85 45.03
CA GLU A 640 9.52 15.97 46.22
C GLU A 640 8.26 16.09 47.09
N ALA A 641 7.79 17.30 47.36
CA ALA A 641 6.60 17.55 48.18
C ALA A 641 5.32 16.95 47.57
N ALA A 642 5.12 17.11 46.25
CA ALA A 642 3.97 16.56 45.55
C ALA A 642 3.96 15.02 45.55
N LEU A 643 5.11 14.40 45.26
CA LEU A 643 5.24 12.94 45.30
C LEU A 643 5.08 12.38 46.73
N ARG A 644 5.54 13.12 47.75
CA ARG A 644 5.33 12.73 49.16
C ARG A 644 3.88 12.89 49.61
N GLU A 645 3.17 13.89 49.12
CA GLU A 645 1.74 14.03 49.39
C GLU A 645 0.95 12.87 48.77
N GLU A 646 1.22 12.51 47.52
CA GLU A 646 0.61 11.35 46.88
C GLU A 646 0.96 10.04 47.59
N LEU A 647 2.23 9.88 48.00
CA LEU A 647 2.66 8.72 48.77
C LEU A 647 2.01 8.65 50.16
N SER A 648 1.63 9.79 50.75
CA SER A 648 0.87 9.81 52.01
C SER A 648 -0.56 9.27 51.84
N ARG A 649 -1.13 9.41 50.63
CA ARG A 649 -2.45 8.89 50.27
C ARG A 649 -2.40 7.44 49.83
N ASP A 650 -1.31 7.02 49.19
CA ASP A 650 -1.05 5.62 48.82
C ASP A 650 0.38 5.17 49.20
N PRO A 651 0.59 4.80 50.49
CA PRO A 651 1.91 4.41 51.00
C PRO A 651 2.42 3.06 50.48
N LYS A 652 1.62 2.31 49.72
CA LYS A 652 1.98 0.98 49.21
C LYS A 652 2.23 0.96 47.72
N SER A 653 2.29 2.13 47.07
CA SER A 653 2.55 2.24 45.63
C SER A 653 4.04 2.08 45.30
N PRO A 654 4.46 0.98 44.63
CA PRO A 654 5.84 0.83 44.17
C PRO A 654 6.22 1.90 43.14
N GLN A 655 5.26 2.39 42.35
CA GLN A 655 5.50 3.39 41.31
C GLN A 655 5.86 4.76 41.91
N LEU A 656 5.19 5.18 42.99
CA LEU A 656 5.48 6.44 43.68
C LEU A 656 6.84 6.41 44.38
N HIS A 657 7.16 5.31 45.08
CA HIS A 657 8.49 5.10 45.64
C HIS A 657 9.58 5.11 44.56
N LEU A 658 9.35 4.47 43.40
CA LEU A 658 10.29 4.46 42.28
C LEU A 658 10.47 5.86 41.66
N ALA A 659 9.41 6.67 41.59
CA ALA A 659 9.47 8.04 41.11
C ALA A 659 10.33 8.94 42.03
N LEU A 660 10.13 8.85 43.36
CA LEU A 660 10.97 9.53 44.35
C LEU A 660 12.42 9.05 44.30
N ALA A 661 12.65 7.74 44.18
CA ALA A 661 13.98 7.18 44.01
C ALA A 661 14.71 7.76 42.79
N ASN A 662 14.05 7.83 41.62
CA ASN A 662 14.63 8.40 40.41
C ASN A 662 14.91 9.91 40.55
N LEU A 663 14.03 10.64 41.24
CA LEU A 663 14.24 12.05 41.57
C LEU A 663 15.51 12.23 42.42
N TYR A 664 15.65 11.45 43.49
CA TYR A 664 16.82 11.49 44.37
C TYR A 664 18.10 11.03 43.66
N LEU A 665 18.03 10.03 42.77
CA LEU A 665 19.14 9.61 41.92
C LEU A 665 19.64 10.72 41.01
N GLY A 666 18.71 11.44 40.35
CA GLY A 666 19.05 12.60 39.51
C GLY A 666 19.72 13.74 40.29
N GLN A 667 19.38 13.88 41.58
CA GLN A 667 19.97 14.83 42.51
C GLN A 667 21.25 14.31 43.20
N ARG A 668 21.69 13.08 42.90
CA ARG A 668 22.79 12.37 43.58
C ARG A 668 22.62 12.24 45.11
N ARG A 669 21.39 12.29 45.62
CA ARG A 669 21.04 12.05 47.04
C ARG A 669 20.89 10.56 47.31
N PHE A 670 22.01 9.83 47.26
CA PHE A 670 22.03 8.37 47.27
C PHE A 670 21.41 7.73 48.53
N ASP A 671 21.49 8.38 49.69
CA ASP A 671 20.90 7.84 50.92
C ASP A 671 19.37 7.79 50.89
N LEU A 672 18.73 8.82 50.33
CA LEU A 672 17.28 8.87 50.19
C LEU A 672 16.80 7.99 49.04
N ALA A 673 17.52 8.01 47.90
CA ALA A 673 17.25 7.11 46.78
C ALA A 673 17.27 5.64 47.24
N ARG A 674 18.23 5.25 48.08
CA ARG A 674 18.29 3.91 48.67
C ARG A 674 17.04 3.58 49.47
N GLY A 675 16.60 4.45 50.38
CA GLY A 675 15.44 4.19 51.23
C GLY A 675 14.16 3.94 50.41
N GLU A 676 13.96 4.74 49.37
CA GLU A 676 12.82 4.57 48.46
C GLU A 676 12.93 3.30 47.61
N LEU A 677 14.11 2.99 47.07
CA LEU A 677 14.33 1.75 46.31
C LEU A 677 14.16 0.49 47.17
N GLU A 678 14.58 0.54 48.45
CA GLU A 678 14.34 -0.53 49.42
C GLU A 678 12.84 -0.76 49.67
N ALA A 679 12.03 0.31 49.66
CA ALA A 679 10.57 0.20 49.73
C ALA A 679 10.00 -0.46 48.45
N VAL A 680 10.48 -0.05 47.27
CA VAL A 680 10.04 -0.65 45.99
C VAL A 680 10.32 -2.15 45.96
N VAL A 681 11.55 -2.59 46.27
CA VAL A 681 11.89 -4.02 46.20
C VAL A 681 11.20 -4.86 47.29
N LYS A 682 10.74 -4.25 48.38
CA LYS A 682 9.89 -4.92 49.38
C LYS A 682 8.46 -5.11 48.89
N LEU A 683 7.90 -4.09 48.22
CA LEU A 683 6.53 -4.08 47.73
C LEU A 683 6.37 -4.88 46.43
N ASP A 684 7.36 -4.80 45.53
CA ASP A 684 7.43 -5.51 44.26
C ASP A 684 8.80 -6.18 44.09
N ARG A 685 8.90 -7.42 44.58
CA ARG A 685 10.11 -8.22 44.48
C ARG A 685 10.49 -8.62 43.06
N LYS A 686 9.57 -8.54 42.08
CA LYS A 686 9.82 -8.94 40.69
C LYS A 686 10.38 -7.81 39.83
N ASN A 687 10.46 -6.59 40.36
CA ASN A 687 10.97 -5.42 39.64
C ASN A 687 12.50 -5.42 39.56
N VAL A 688 13.04 -6.10 38.54
CA VAL A 688 14.49 -6.22 38.29
C VAL A 688 15.17 -4.86 38.11
N GLU A 689 14.50 -3.88 37.50
CA GLU A 689 15.04 -2.53 37.31
C GLU A 689 15.33 -1.84 38.65
N SER A 690 14.45 -2.01 39.63
CA SER A 690 14.60 -1.41 40.96
C SER A 690 15.71 -2.09 41.75
N TRP A 691 15.83 -3.42 41.64
CA TRP A 691 16.97 -4.16 42.18
C TRP A 691 18.30 -3.71 41.56
N ALA A 692 18.35 -3.51 40.24
CA ALA A 692 19.55 -3.03 39.55
C ALA A 692 19.94 -1.60 40.00
N LYS A 693 18.95 -0.70 40.11
CA LYS A 693 19.18 0.66 40.62
C LYS A 693 19.65 0.67 42.07
N LEU A 694 19.08 -0.17 42.93
CA LEU A 694 19.51 -0.28 44.33
C LEU A 694 20.96 -0.78 44.43
N GLY A 695 21.32 -1.81 43.65
CA GLY A 695 22.68 -2.33 43.62
C GLY A 695 23.69 -1.28 43.17
N LYS A 696 23.34 -0.49 42.14
CA LYS A 696 24.15 0.63 41.66
C LYS A 696 24.32 1.72 42.72
N VAL A 697 23.26 2.07 43.44
CA VAL A 697 23.33 3.04 44.56
C VAL A 697 24.31 2.57 45.64
N HIS A 698 24.26 1.29 46.02
CA HIS A 698 25.24 0.72 46.94
C HIS A 698 26.68 0.77 46.39
N ALA A 699 26.88 0.48 45.11
CA ALA A 699 28.19 0.55 44.47
C ALA A 699 28.76 1.98 44.44
N GLU A 700 27.94 2.98 44.10
CA GLU A 700 28.31 4.40 44.10
C GLU A 700 28.64 4.92 45.50
N GLN A 701 28.03 4.35 46.55
CA GLN A 701 28.32 4.67 47.95
C GLN A 701 29.54 3.90 48.50
N GLY A 702 30.28 3.18 47.67
CA GLY A 702 31.45 2.40 48.06
C GLY A 702 31.13 1.10 48.83
N ARG A 703 29.85 0.74 48.92
CA ARG A 703 29.36 -0.45 49.64
C ARG A 703 29.29 -1.66 48.71
N ALA A 704 30.47 -2.14 48.35
CA ALA A 704 30.63 -3.18 47.33
C ALA A 704 29.98 -4.52 47.71
N ASP A 705 30.03 -4.92 48.99
CA ASP A 705 29.47 -6.20 49.45
C ASP A 705 27.94 -6.19 49.46
N GLU A 706 27.34 -5.07 49.87
CA GLU A 706 25.89 -4.84 49.76
C GLU A 706 25.45 -4.84 48.29
N ALA A 707 26.16 -4.11 47.43
CA ALA A 707 25.85 -4.05 46.01
C ALA A 707 25.83 -5.45 45.38
N MET A 708 26.84 -6.28 45.69
CA MET A 708 26.90 -7.66 45.22
C MET A 708 25.73 -8.51 45.72
N ARG A 709 25.30 -8.36 46.99
CA ARG A 709 24.13 -9.06 47.53
C ARG A 709 22.86 -8.67 46.79
N VAL A 710 22.63 -7.37 46.62
CA VAL A 710 21.45 -6.82 45.93
C VAL A 710 21.41 -7.28 44.47
N PHE A 711 22.54 -7.23 43.76
CA PHE A 711 22.64 -7.72 42.39
C PHE A 711 22.42 -9.23 42.27
N ARG A 712 22.86 -10.05 43.24
CA ARG A 712 22.55 -11.48 43.25
C ARG A 712 21.06 -11.74 43.41
N SER A 713 20.38 -11.02 44.32
CA SER A 713 18.92 -11.10 44.44
C SER A 713 18.21 -10.67 43.15
N ALA A 714 18.75 -9.69 42.42
CA ALA A 714 18.23 -9.29 41.12
C ALA A 714 18.34 -10.43 40.07
N LEU A 715 19.47 -11.16 40.07
CA LEU A 715 19.70 -12.30 39.18
C LEU A 715 18.88 -13.55 39.54
N GLU A 716 18.37 -13.66 40.77
CA GLU A 716 17.39 -14.72 41.11
C GLU A 716 16.06 -14.51 40.36
N VAL A 717 15.71 -13.26 40.05
CA VAL A 717 14.50 -12.89 39.32
C VAL A 717 14.73 -12.95 37.81
N ASP A 718 15.86 -12.42 37.33
CA ASP A 718 16.27 -12.46 35.92
C ASP A 718 17.73 -12.90 35.80
N PRO A 719 17.99 -14.22 35.68
CA PRO A 719 19.34 -14.77 35.64
C PRO A 719 20.19 -14.33 34.44
N GLY A 720 19.55 -13.84 33.37
CA GLY A 720 20.20 -13.44 32.13
C GLY A 720 20.43 -11.93 32.00
N ASN A 721 20.16 -11.15 33.05
CA ASN A 721 20.20 -9.69 32.95
C ASN A 721 21.61 -9.16 32.67
N THR A 722 21.85 -8.73 31.43
CA THR A 722 23.17 -8.29 30.94
C THR A 722 23.71 -7.08 31.69
N ILE A 723 22.84 -6.17 32.12
CA ILE A 723 23.21 -4.96 32.86
C ILE A 723 23.76 -5.33 34.24
N ILE A 724 23.05 -6.21 34.96
CA ILE A 724 23.45 -6.64 36.30
C ILE A 724 24.73 -7.49 36.27
N LEU A 725 24.85 -8.40 35.31
CA LEU A 725 26.07 -9.19 35.11
C LEU A 725 27.29 -8.30 34.85
N ASN A 726 27.12 -7.25 34.04
CA ASN A 726 28.15 -6.26 33.77
C ASN A 726 28.54 -5.45 35.02
N GLU A 727 27.57 -4.97 35.81
CA GLU A 727 27.86 -4.22 37.05
C GLU A 727 28.56 -5.11 38.11
N LEU A 728 28.18 -6.38 38.23
CA LEU A 728 28.90 -7.34 39.07
C LEU A 728 30.33 -7.58 38.58
N GLY A 729 30.52 -7.68 37.26
CA GLY A 729 31.85 -7.79 36.64
C GLY A 729 32.73 -6.60 37.00
N LEU A 730 32.20 -5.38 36.94
CA LEU A 730 32.90 -4.15 37.33
C LEU A 730 33.28 -4.13 38.82
N ILE A 731 32.41 -4.63 39.70
CA ILE A 731 32.72 -4.73 41.13
C ILE A 731 33.85 -5.74 41.40
N HIS A 732 33.81 -6.93 40.77
CA HIS A 732 34.88 -7.92 40.90
C HIS A 732 36.21 -7.41 40.30
N GLN A 733 36.15 -6.68 39.19
CA GLN A 733 37.31 -6.04 38.58
C GLN A 733 37.94 -5.01 39.53
N LYS A 734 37.14 -4.17 40.21
CA LYS A 734 37.63 -3.22 41.22
C LYS A 734 38.23 -3.91 42.44
N LYS A 735 37.75 -5.11 42.80
CA LYS A 735 38.31 -5.94 43.88
C LYS A 735 39.57 -6.72 43.47
N GLY A 736 39.97 -6.69 42.20
CA GLY A 736 41.10 -7.45 41.66
C GLY A 736 40.81 -8.93 41.41
N ASP A 737 39.54 -9.36 41.45
CA ASP A 737 39.14 -10.72 41.10
C ASP A 737 38.92 -10.83 39.58
N ASP A 738 40.03 -10.80 38.86
CA ASP A 738 40.04 -10.71 37.40
C ASP A 738 39.39 -11.93 36.73
N LYS A 739 39.52 -13.11 37.35
CA LYS A 739 38.92 -14.35 36.84
C LYS A 739 37.40 -14.28 36.88
N ARG A 740 36.84 -13.82 38.01
CA ARG A 740 35.38 -13.75 38.15
C ARG A 740 34.79 -12.60 37.34
N ALA A 741 35.48 -11.46 37.26
CA ALA A 741 35.09 -10.36 36.40
C ALA A 741 34.97 -10.79 34.93
N LEU A 742 35.98 -11.52 34.43
CA LEU A 742 35.99 -12.02 33.06
C LEU A 742 34.81 -12.97 32.78
N GLN A 743 34.54 -13.93 33.67
CA GLN A 743 33.40 -14.84 33.54
C GLN A 743 32.06 -14.10 33.46
N LEU A 744 31.86 -13.08 34.29
CA LEU A 744 30.63 -12.30 34.32
C LEU A 744 30.44 -11.46 33.05
N PHE A 745 31.52 -10.87 32.53
CA PHE A 745 31.48 -10.13 31.27
C PHE A 745 31.23 -11.06 30.06
N GLU A 746 31.86 -12.24 30.02
CA GLU A 746 31.60 -13.25 28.98
C GLU A 746 30.15 -13.75 29.04
N GLN A 747 29.61 -13.98 30.24
CA GLN A 747 28.20 -14.34 30.41
C GLN A 747 27.27 -13.24 29.91
N ALA A 748 27.55 -11.97 30.24
CA ALA A 748 26.78 -10.83 29.76
C ALA A 748 26.85 -10.67 28.22
N ALA A 749 28.01 -10.97 27.62
CA ALA A 749 28.23 -10.89 26.18
C ALA A 749 27.61 -12.06 25.39
N SER A 750 27.14 -13.11 26.06
CA SER A 750 26.47 -14.27 25.42
C SER A 750 24.97 -14.04 25.14
N ALA A 751 24.40 -12.92 25.60
CA ALA A 751 22.99 -12.63 25.44
C ALA A 751 22.62 -12.20 24.00
N PRO A 752 21.36 -12.40 23.55
CA PRO A 752 20.92 -12.01 22.20
C PRO A 752 21.03 -10.50 21.91
N ALA A 753 20.91 -9.66 22.94
CA ALA A 753 21.05 -8.22 22.86
C ALA A 753 22.05 -7.74 23.93
N VAL A 754 23.27 -7.42 23.49
CA VAL A 754 24.38 -7.01 24.37
C VAL A 754 24.52 -5.49 24.36
N PRO A 755 24.37 -4.80 25.50
CA PRO A 755 24.66 -3.37 25.58
C PRO A 755 26.13 -3.08 25.20
N PRO A 756 26.42 -1.99 24.46
CA PRO A 756 27.79 -1.68 24.04
C PRO A 756 28.80 -1.63 25.19
N GLU A 757 28.37 -1.16 26.37
CA GLU A 757 29.20 -1.05 27.57
C GLU A 757 29.80 -2.40 28.00
N VAL A 758 29.08 -3.50 27.75
CA VAL A 758 29.56 -4.86 28.05
C VAL A 758 30.75 -5.21 27.15
N TRP A 759 30.68 -4.90 25.86
CA TRP A 759 31.77 -5.14 24.92
C TRP A 759 33.02 -4.32 25.27
N PHE A 760 32.84 -3.08 25.71
CA PHE A 760 33.94 -2.23 26.18
C PHE A 760 34.61 -2.80 27.42
N ASN A 761 33.83 -3.17 28.44
CA ASN A 761 34.35 -3.72 29.69
C ASN A 761 34.99 -5.10 29.49
N LEU A 762 34.39 -5.96 28.67
CA LEU A 762 34.94 -7.26 28.29
C LEU A 762 36.28 -7.09 27.56
N GLY A 763 36.34 -6.19 26.58
CA GLY A 763 37.58 -5.89 25.85
C GLY A 763 38.71 -5.41 26.78
N ALA A 764 38.39 -4.50 27.70
CA ALA A 764 39.33 -4.04 28.72
C ALA A 764 39.81 -5.17 29.65
N GLN A 765 38.91 -6.07 30.04
CA GLN A 765 39.26 -7.20 30.92
C GLN A 765 40.08 -8.28 30.18
N LEU A 766 39.76 -8.57 28.92
CA LEU A 766 40.53 -9.48 28.07
C LEU A 766 41.94 -8.95 27.78
N SER A 767 42.08 -7.63 27.59
CA SER A 767 43.37 -6.95 27.48
C SER A 767 44.23 -7.18 28.73
N ARG A 768 43.66 -6.98 29.93
CA ARG A 768 44.32 -7.26 31.22
C ARG A 768 44.70 -8.73 31.39
N ALA A 769 43.86 -9.65 30.91
CA ALA A 769 44.09 -11.09 30.96
C ALA A 769 45.09 -11.60 29.90
N GLY A 770 45.63 -10.73 29.03
CA GLY A 770 46.56 -11.11 27.96
C GLY A 770 45.91 -11.85 26.78
N ARG A 771 44.57 -11.87 26.68
CA ARG A 771 43.81 -12.49 25.59
C ARG A 771 43.64 -11.50 24.43
N THR A 772 44.76 -11.11 23.82
CA THR A 772 44.87 -9.98 22.87
C THR A 772 43.89 -10.05 21.69
N ARG A 773 43.78 -11.20 21.01
CA ARG A 773 42.90 -11.34 19.84
C ARG A 773 41.42 -11.14 20.20
N GLU A 774 41.00 -11.72 21.32
CA GLU A 774 39.61 -11.65 21.79
C GLU A 774 39.27 -10.25 22.30
N ALA A 775 40.24 -9.58 22.94
CA ALA A 775 40.11 -8.18 23.36
C ALA A 775 39.84 -7.26 22.16
N VAL A 776 40.58 -7.43 21.06
CA VAL A 776 40.36 -6.66 19.81
C VAL A 776 38.97 -6.93 19.24
N THR A 777 38.52 -8.19 19.18
CA THR A 777 37.18 -8.54 18.71
C THR A 777 36.08 -7.88 19.55
N ALA A 778 36.19 -7.93 20.88
CA ALA A 778 35.24 -7.28 21.77
C ALA A 778 35.21 -5.75 21.60
N LEU A 779 36.38 -5.11 21.50
CA LEU A 779 36.46 -3.66 21.27
C LEU A 779 35.93 -3.25 19.87
N ARG A 780 36.09 -4.08 18.84
CA ARG A 780 35.48 -3.83 17.51
C ARG A 780 33.95 -3.97 17.56
N ASN A 781 33.42 -4.94 18.30
CA ASN A 781 31.97 -5.05 18.54
C ASN A 781 31.42 -3.81 19.28
N PHE A 782 32.18 -3.27 20.24
CA PHE A 782 31.84 -1.98 20.86
C PHE A 782 31.80 -0.84 19.84
N LEU A 783 32.83 -0.69 18.98
CA LEU A 783 32.87 0.38 17.97
C LEU A 783 31.72 0.28 16.94
N GLY A 784 31.26 -0.93 16.63
CA GLY A 784 30.12 -1.16 15.74
C GLY A 784 28.76 -0.81 16.36
N THR A 785 28.66 -0.78 17.70
CA THR A 785 27.39 -0.61 18.42
C THR A 785 27.30 0.72 19.19
N TRP A 786 28.42 1.36 19.53
CA TRP A 786 28.48 2.59 20.32
C TRP A 786 28.10 3.85 19.52
N LYS A 787 27.14 4.61 20.07
CA LYS A 787 26.69 5.92 19.55
C LYS A 787 26.81 7.06 20.58
N GLY A 788 27.43 6.79 21.73
CA GLY A 788 27.57 7.74 22.83
C GLY A 788 28.80 8.65 22.70
N ASP A 789 29.38 9.04 23.83
CA ASP A 789 30.50 9.98 23.88
C ASP A 789 31.70 9.53 23.00
N PRO A 790 32.16 10.37 22.05
CA PRO A 790 33.31 10.09 21.18
C PRO A 790 34.61 9.79 21.94
N GLN A 791 34.75 10.18 23.20
CA GLN A 791 35.92 9.87 24.02
C GLN A 791 36.11 8.37 24.24
N PHE A 792 35.04 7.62 24.53
CA PHE A 792 35.14 6.16 24.69
C PHE A 792 35.47 5.45 23.39
N ARG A 793 34.98 5.99 22.26
CA ARG A 793 35.34 5.50 20.92
C ARG A 793 36.85 5.63 20.67
N ARG A 794 37.40 6.82 20.96
CA ARG A 794 38.85 7.08 20.86
C ARG A 794 39.67 6.19 21.80
N GLN A 795 39.18 5.92 23.01
CA GLN A 795 39.85 5.00 23.95
C GLN A 795 39.88 3.56 23.42
N ALA A 796 38.77 3.07 22.87
CA ALA A 796 38.72 1.74 22.27
C ALA A 796 39.61 1.62 21.03
N GLU A 797 39.60 2.62 20.14
CA GLU A 797 40.48 2.67 18.96
C GLU A 797 41.97 2.68 19.36
N ALA A 798 42.36 3.49 20.35
CA ALA A 798 43.73 3.53 20.85
C ALA A 798 44.19 2.20 21.46
N GLU A 799 43.32 1.54 22.23
CA GLU A 799 43.64 0.25 22.84
C GLU A 799 43.72 -0.87 21.79
N ILE A 800 42.87 -0.86 20.76
CA ILE A 800 42.98 -1.79 19.62
C ILE A 800 44.35 -1.64 18.93
N ILE A 801 44.75 -0.41 18.60
CA ILE A 801 46.05 -0.15 17.95
C ILE A 801 47.21 -0.67 18.81
N ARG A 802 47.14 -0.44 20.12
CA ARG A 802 48.15 -0.94 21.06
C ARG A 802 48.22 -2.47 21.09
N LEU A 803 47.07 -3.15 21.13
CA LEU A 803 46.97 -4.61 21.17
C LEU A 803 47.40 -5.27 19.85
N GLU A 804 47.10 -4.65 18.71
CA GLU A 804 47.53 -5.09 17.38
C GLU A 804 49.05 -4.94 17.21
N ALA A 805 49.62 -3.83 17.71
CA ALA A 805 51.07 -3.63 17.72
C ALA A 805 51.81 -4.67 18.59
N GLN A 806 51.20 -5.12 19.70
CA GLN A 806 51.76 -6.16 20.57
C GLN A 806 51.67 -7.58 19.99
N SER A 807 50.71 -7.84 19.09
CA SER A 807 50.47 -9.18 18.51
C SER A 807 51.18 -9.42 17.17
N GLY A 808 51.91 -8.43 16.64
CA GLY A 808 52.72 -8.56 15.42
C GLY A 808 51.89 -8.68 14.13
N SER A 809 50.60 -8.32 14.17
CA SER A 809 49.69 -8.40 13.03
C SER A 809 49.05 -7.05 12.72
N PRO A 810 49.67 -6.19 11.91
CA PRO A 810 48.95 -5.12 11.24
C PRO A 810 48.23 -5.74 10.02
N GLU A 811 46.90 -5.87 10.06
CA GLU A 811 46.13 -6.09 8.83
C GLU A 811 45.76 -4.76 8.18
N PRO A 812 45.87 -4.63 6.85
CA PRO A 812 45.69 -3.39 6.12
C PRO A 812 44.21 -3.16 5.81
N GLY A 813 43.61 -2.08 6.33
CA GLY A 813 42.20 -1.84 6.04
C GLY A 813 41.57 -0.59 6.65
N THR A 814 42.26 0.55 6.70
CA THR A 814 41.60 1.85 6.89
C THR A 814 42.28 2.90 5.98
N SER A 815 41.69 3.12 4.81
CA SER A 815 41.94 4.34 4.04
C SER A 815 41.23 5.50 4.72
N ALA A 816 41.97 6.61 4.84
CA ALA A 816 41.58 7.90 5.41
C ALA A 816 40.31 8.52 4.82
#